data_AF-A0A7K4CI34-F1
#
_entry.id   AF-A0A7K4CI34-F1
#
_cell.length_a   1.000
_cell.length_b   1.000
_cell.length_c   1.000
_cell.angle_alpha   90.00
_cell.angle_beta   90.00
_cell.angle_gamma   90.00
#
_symmetry.space_group_name_H-M   'P 1'
#
loop_
_entity.id
_entity.type
_entity.pdbx_description
1 polymer ?
#
loop_
_entity_poly.entity_id
_entity_poly.type
_entity_poly.pdbx_seq_one_letter_code
_entity_poly.pdbx_strand_id
1 'polypeptide(L)'
;MPYIVSAVKMPVVIKVNLRTDLSCPSKPLKTLPFRTFFVPIVLALAVLCVSVSAQESVIDIASEDSYEEAIKAYDEILQADPENTDAWMNKAFALRCLKRYNESIEAYDKAIETIPNNSTKNISQAGEMKGFVLRECDRQEEAVRAYEKVIELDPMNTDARVKKAGALQKLGKQNEANETLIEAMFIIKTNSLPSNWRRLITPATHENTTGYWLNQAKDLGHKGLHEEALMAYDKALRLDPNNVTAFLRKASDLSSMGRESDGLLAYEKALAIAEEELKENPKDAKAWQNKAIALSGLGRQKEVKQAYSEALSAYNESLMKDPENAQLWKGKADTLANLGRWNEALEAYNRVTEINPQDYQAWGRKGEFLGLTGRYNESLEALDRAIELIPAGIDEDAQAWNLGKVSVLHSAGRIDDALLVLNKVTEYYPQNKRAWSQKGNDLAKLGRFNESLAAYSEALKLDPKDADVWSSKARQLAEINMYNESLQAYDEAIRLMFDKGGKDLAEVWMDKGELLNKIGRRDNATEAFQKAVEIFNETLRSNPKDAKVWLERGSVLHKLGEYDAALESYDGAVKSATSNIQGRISAAKAWIGIGDALHALGKNQEALEAYERAIGIHPDFGEAWQGKSEVQKAEGDAYNASISFYVAGRLK
;
A
#
# COMPACT_ATOMS: atom_id res chain seq x y z
N MET A 1 15.06 28.97 -43.80
CA MET A 1 14.89 30.27 -43.14
C MET A 1 13.99 30.07 -41.93
N PRO A 2 14.44 30.47 -40.72
CA PRO A 2 13.74 30.15 -39.46
C PRO A 2 12.62 31.16 -39.20
N TYR A 3 11.53 30.66 -38.61
CA TYR A 3 10.40 31.45 -38.14
C TYR A 3 10.73 32.18 -36.83
N ILE A 4 10.42 33.47 -36.86
CA ILE A 4 10.48 34.44 -35.78
C ILE A 4 9.28 34.22 -34.86
N VAL A 5 9.52 34.04 -33.56
CA VAL A 5 8.51 34.28 -32.52
C VAL A 5 9.06 35.34 -31.57
N SER A 6 8.36 36.46 -31.55
CA SER A 6 8.59 37.61 -30.69
C SER A 6 8.32 37.27 -29.23
N ALA A 7 9.28 37.52 -28.35
CA ALA A 7 9.03 37.69 -26.93
C ALA A 7 9.13 39.18 -26.59
N VAL A 8 7.97 39.74 -26.29
CA VAL A 8 7.74 41.09 -25.77
C VAL A 8 8.57 41.28 -24.50
N LYS A 9 9.45 42.28 -24.52
CA LYS A 9 10.07 42.83 -23.31
C LYS A 9 8.99 43.52 -22.47
N MET A 10 8.72 43.00 -21.29
CA MET A 10 8.19 43.78 -20.17
C MET A 10 9.14 43.65 -18.99
N PRO A 11 9.74 44.75 -18.50
CA PRO A 11 10.49 44.74 -17.26
C PRO A 11 9.51 44.71 -16.08
N VAL A 12 9.65 43.72 -15.19
CA VAL A 12 9.08 43.83 -13.84
C VAL A 12 9.91 44.86 -13.09
N VAL A 13 9.31 46.04 -12.92
CA VAL A 13 9.82 47.15 -12.12
C VAL A 13 9.85 46.72 -10.66
N ILE A 14 11.04 46.56 -10.08
CA ILE A 14 11.19 46.60 -8.62
C ILE A 14 11.07 48.07 -8.21
N LYS A 15 9.92 48.44 -7.64
CA LYS A 15 9.73 49.71 -6.93
C LYS A 15 10.63 49.71 -5.69
N VAL A 16 11.74 50.41 -5.74
CA VAL A 16 12.48 50.82 -4.55
C VAL A 16 11.78 52.06 -3.99
N ASN A 17 11.07 51.91 -2.87
CA ASN A 17 10.35 53.00 -2.22
C ASN A 17 11.32 53.78 -1.32
N LEU A 18 12.14 54.66 -1.92
CA LEU A 18 12.93 55.64 -1.16
C LEU A 18 12.03 56.83 -0.83
N ARG A 19 11.50 56.88 0.40
CA ARG A 19 10.97 58.13 0.97
C ARG A 19 12.16 59.04 1.30
N THR A 20 12.47 59.96 0.41
CA THR A 20 13.28 61.15 0.70
C THR A 20 12.38 62.36 0.65
N ASP A 21 11.80 62.73 1.80
CA ASP A 21 11.40 64.12 2.01
C ASP A 21 12.67 64.90 2.35
N LEU A 22 13.00 65.91 1.55
CA LEU A 22 13.64 67.16 1.98
C LEU A 22 13.70 68.11 0.77
N SER A 23 12.81 69.11 0.81
CA SER A 23 12.80 70.28 -0.05
C SER A 23 14.07 71.12 0.13
N CYS A 24 14.62 71.57 -1.00
CA CYS A 24 15.78 72.47 -1.15
C CYS A 24 15.48 73.90 -0.61
N PRO A 25 16.46 74.83 -0.37
CA PRO A 25 17.38 75.29 -1.43
C PRO A 25 18.80 75.82 -1.06
N SER A 26 19.69 75.73 -2.07
CA SER A 26 20.75 76.69 -2.49
C SER A 26 22.06 76.89 -1.69
N LYS A 27 23.19 76.37 -2.23
CA LYS A 27 24.48 77.07 -2.56
C LYS A 27 25.64 76.06 -2.83
N PRO A 28 26.75 76.46 -3.50
CA PRO A 28 27.42 75.64 -4.51
C PRO A 28 28.57 74.75 -4.00
N LEU A 29 28.89 73.77 -4.85
CA LEU A 29 30.03 72.85 -4.83
C LEU A 29 31.30 73.35 -4.13
N LYS A 30 31.74 72.59 -3.11
CA LYS A 30 33.16 72.45 -2.75
C LYS A 30 33.47 70.97 -2.49
N THR A 31 34.15 70.38 -3.46
CA THR A 31 35.22 69.37 -3.34
C THR A 31 35.24 68.50 -2.07
N LEU A 32 34.91 67.21 -2.23
CA LEU A 32 35.39 66.13 -1.35
C LEU A 32 35.64 64.85 -2.18
N PRO A 33 36.61 64.01 -1.79
CA PRO A 33 37.48 63.28 -2.72
C PRO A 33 36.92 61.91 -3.14
N PHE A 34 37.19 61.57 -4.40
CA PHE A 34 37.42 60.28 -5.11
C PHE A 34 37.30 58.89 -4.43
N ARG A 35 36.67 58.71 -3.26
CA ARG A 35 36.62 57.42 -2.54
C ARG A 35 35.23 56.81 -2.34
N THR A 36 34.18 57.41 -2.89
CA THR A 36 32.78 56.94 -2.74
C THR A 36 32.21 56.18 -3.94
N PHE A 37 33.02 55.91 -4.98
CA PHE A 37 32.56 55.21 -6.20
C PHE A 37 33.07 53.76 -6.34
N PHE A 38 33.86 53.23 -5.40
CA PHE A 38 34.39 51.86 -5.50
C PHE A 38 33.45 50.78 -4.94
N VAL A 39 32.67 51.08 -3.90
CA VAL A 39 31.74 50.13 -3.28
C VAL A 39 30.58 49.69 -4.20
N PRO A 40 29.97 50.56 -5.03
CA PRO A 40 28.91 50.14 -5.94
C PRO A 40 29.40 49.24 -7.10
N ILE A 41 30.68 49.35 -7.49
CA ILE A 41 31.26 48.57 -8.59
C ILE A 41 31.64 47.17 -8.10
N VAL A 42 32.11 47.04 -6.85
CA VAL A 42 32.35 45.74 -6.20
C VAL A 42 31.02 45.01 -5.94
N LEU A 43 29.97 45.72 -5.52
CA LEU A 43 28.63 45.12 -5.43
C LEU A 43 28.07 44.74 -6.81
N ALA A 44 28.29 45.55 -7.84
CA ALA A 44 27.83 45.23 -9.20
C ALA A 44 28.56 44.01 -9.80
N LEU A 45 29.86 43.84 -9.51
CA LEU A 45 30.64 42.67 -9.94
C LEU A 45 30.28 41.41 -9.15
N ALA A 46 29.98 41.54 -7.85
CA ALA A 46 29.48 40.43 -7.03
C ALA A 46 28.06 39.99 -7.45
N VAL A 47 27.19 40.92 -7.81
CA VAL A 47 25.82 40.65 -8.29
C VAL A 47 25.81 40.13 -9.74
N LEU A 48 26.75 40.55 -10.59
CA LEU A 48 26.90 40.02 -11.96
C LEU A 48 27.39 38.57 -12.00
N CYS A 49 28.02 38.06 -10.95
CA CYS A 49 28.41 36.65 -10.82
C CYS A 49 27.26 35.73 -10.38
N VAL A 50 26.10 36.27 -10.00
CA VAL A 50 24.97 35.48 -9.50
C VAL A 50 23.76 35.66 -10.43
N SER A 51 23.92 35.25 -11.69
CA SER A 51 22.79 34.78 -12.49
C SER A 51 22.90 33.27 -12.65
N VAL A 52 22.04 32.54 -11.96
CA VAL A 52 21.86 31.09 -12.09
C VAL A 52 21.48 30.78 -13.54
N SER A 53 22.49 30.49 -14.38
CA SER A 53 22.40 29.76 -15.66
C SER A 53 23.72 29.75 -16.47
N ALA A 54 24.79 30.41 -16.04
CA ALA A 54 26.06 30.37 -16.76
C ALA A 54 26.96 29.20 -16.30
N GLN A 55 27.17 28.28 -17.25
CA GLN A 55 28.06 27.12 -17.30
C GLN A 55 29.37 27.21 -16.50
N GLU A 56 29.88 26.04 -16.10
CA GLU A 56 31.12 25.66 -15.37
C GLU A 56 32.46 26.28 -15.86
N SER A 57 32.46 27.39 -16.58
CA SER A 57 33.63 27.98 -17.25
C SER A 57 34.05 29.38 -16.78
N VAL A 58 33.40 29.96 -15.75
CA VAL A 58 33.68 31.34 -15.28
C VAL A 58 34.32 31.41 -13.88
N ILE A 59 34.81 30.30 -13.33
CA ILE A 59 35.28 30.25 -11.93
C ILE A 59 36.69 30.84 -11.71
N ASP A 60 37.44 31.22 -12.75
CA ASP A 60 38.89 31.47 -12.62
C ASP A 60 39.34 32.95 -12.54
N ILE A 61 38.50 33.90 -12.08
CA ILE A 61 38.88 35.34 -12.05
C ILE A 61 38.78 36.01 -10.67
N ALA A 62 38.27 35.35 -9.63
CA ALA A 62 38.27 35.93 -8.28
C ALA A 62 39.54 35.54 -7.50
N SER A 63 40.34 36.54 -7.08
CA SER A 63 41.50 36.32 -6.19
C SER A 63 41.06 35.94 -4.77
N GLU A 64 41.90 35.23 -4.01
CA GLU A 64 41.63 34.88 -2.60
C GLU A 64 41.23 36.12 -1.76
N ASP A 65 41.86 37.27 -2.02
CA ASP A 65 41.53 38.55 -1.39
C ASP A 65 40.07 38.99 -1.64
N SER A 66 39.52 38.69 -2.82
CA SER A 66 38.15 39.06 -3.17
C SER A 66 37.11 38.24 -2.41
N TYR A 67 37.40 36.99 -2.07
CA TYR A 67 36.49 36.15 -1.28
C TYR A 67 36.55 36.53 0.21
N GLU A 68 37.71 36.91 0.73
CA GLU A 68 37.86 37.36 2.11
C GLU A 68 37.17 38.72 2.33
N GLU A 69 37.23 39.64 1.35
CA GLU A 69 36.45 40.88 1.36
C GLU A 69 34.94 40.62 1.27
N ALA A 70 34.51 39.66 0.45
CA ALA A 70 33.11 39.26 0.37
C ALA A 70 32.58 38.69 1.70
N ILE A 71 33.36 37.85 2.39
CA ILE A 71 33.00 37.31 3.71
C ILE A 71 32.79 38.45 4.72
N LYS A 72 33.69 39.45 4.75
CA LYS A 72 33.53 40.63 5.63
C LYS A 72 32.26 41.41 5.32
N ALA A 73 31.94 41.62 4.05
CA ALA A 73 30.71 42.29 3.64
C ALA A 73 29.46 41.49 4.07
N TYR A 74 29.48 40.16 3.95
CA TYR A 74 28.38 39.32 4.45
C TYR A 74 28.30 39.32 5.98
N ASP A 75 29.43 39.37 6.70
CA ASP A 75 29.45 39.51 8.16
C ASP A 75 28.83 40.82 8.64
N GLU A 76 29.08 41.93 7.93
CA GLU A 76 28.42 43.22 8.21
C GLU A 76 26.90 43.15 7.98
N ILE A 77 26.46 42.46 6.93
CA ILE A 77 25.03 42.23 6.66
C ILE A 77 24.41 41.38 7.78
N LEU A 78 25.08 40.30 8.19
CA LEU A 78 24.61 39.40 9.23
C LEU A 78 24.64 40.03 10.64
N GLN A 79 25.48 41.03 10.88
CA GLN A 79 25.41 41.84 12.10
C GLN A 79 24.17 42.73 12.14
N ALA A 80 23.71 43.23 10.99
CA ALA A 80 22.52 44.05 10.87
C ALA A 80 21.23 43.22 10.82
N ASP A 81 21.30 42.04 10.20
CA ASP A 81 20.19 41.10 9.99
C ASP A 81 20.70 39.65 10.14
N PRO A 82 20.70 39.10 11.38
CA PRO A 82 21.18 37.74 11.63
C PRO A 82 20.34 36.63 10.97
N GLU A 83 19.10 36.92 10.58
CA GLU A 83 18.16 35.99 9.95
C GLU A 83 18.25 35.99 8.42
N ASN A 84 19.22 36.73 7.85
CA ASN A 84 19.37 36.84 6.41
C ASN A 84 19.93 35.54 5.77
N THR A 85 19.03 34.68 5.28
CA THR A 85 19.39 33.41 4.64
C THR A 85 20.34 33.59 3.45
N ASP A 86 20.09 34.57 2.58
CA ASP A 86 20.90 34.78 1.37
C ASP A 86 22.34 35.19 1.73
N ALA A 87 22.52 36.01 2.76
CA ALA A 87 23.83 36.37 3.27
C ALA A 87 24.57 35.15 3.85
N TRP A 88 23.88 34.29 4.62
CA TRP A 88 24.46 33.04 5.11
C TRP A 88 24.85 32.07 3.98
N MET A 89 23.99 31.88 2.97
CA MET A 89 24.28 31.02 1.81
C MET A 89 25.48 31.54 0.99
N ASN A 90 25.53 32.84 0.72
CA ASN A 90 26.60 33.42 -0.07
C ASN A 90 27.93 33.46 0.70
N LYS A 91 27.89 33.69 2.02
CA LYS A 91 29.06 33.56 2.91
C LYS A 91 29.58 32.12 2.90
N ALA A 92 28.70 31.13 2.99
CA ALA A 92 29.08 29.73 2.94
C ALA A 92 29.76 29.36 1.61
N PHE A 93 29.27 29.89 0.48
CA PHE A 93 29.90 29.71 -0.83
C PHE A 93 31.30 30.34 -0.92
N ALA A 94 31.48 31.57 -0.41
CA ALA A 94 32.78 32.23 -0.38
C ALA A 94 33.79 31.46 0.48
N LEU A 95 33.37 30.98 1.65
CA LEU A 95 34.19 30.13 2.55
C LEU A 95 34.60 28.80 1.87
N ARG A 96 33.71 28.20 1.08
CA ARG A 96 34.04 27.01 0.27
C ARG A 96 35.15 27.30 -0.74
N CYS A 97 35.08 28.44 -1.44
CA CYS A 97 36.09 28.83 -2.44
C CYS A 97 37.48 29.03 -1.81
N LEU A 98 37.54 29.45 -0.55
CA LEU A 98 38.76 29.54 0.25
C LEU A 98 39.17 28.24 0.94
N LYS A 99 38.49 27.11 0.66
CA LYS A 99 38.70 25.79 1.28
C LYS A 99 38.53 25.79 2.80
N ARG A 100 37.84 26.78 3.37
CA ARG A 100 37.43 26.86 4.79
C ARG A 100 36.15 26.03 4.99
N TYR A 101 36.26 24.72 4.77
CA TYR A 101 35.10 23.84 4.65
C TYR A 101 34.22 23.75 5.92
N ASN A 102 34.82 23.73 7.11
CA ASN A 102 34.04 23.65 8.35
C ASN A 102 33.19 24.90 8.59
N GLU A 103 33.77 26.08 8.38
CA GLU A 103 33.05 27.36 8.50
C GLU A 103 31.97 27.49 7.42
N SER A 104 32.23 26.96 6.22
CA SER A 104 31.22 26.88 5.15
C SER A 104 30.03 26.01 5.55
N ILE A 105 30.28 24.85 6.17
CA ILE A 105 29.22 23.95 6.65
C ILE A 105 28.40 24.62 7.76
N GLU A 106 29.06 25.26 8.73
CA GLU A 106 28.38 26.01 9.80
C GLU A 106 27.51 27.15 9.25
N ALA A 107 28.01 27.88 8.24
CA ALA A 107 27.25 28.93 7.58
C ALA A 107 26.02 28.37 6.82
N TYR A 108 26.12 27.19 6.19
CA TYR A 108 24.95 26.52 5.61
C TYR A 108 23.97 26.01 6.67
N ASP A 109 24.44 25.56 7.83
CA ASP A 109 23.55 25.21 8.94
C ASP A 109 22.78 26.42 9.47
N LYS A 110 23.44 27.57 9.61
CA LYS A 110 22.77 28.85 9.92
C LYS A 110 21.81 29.30 8.83
N ALA A 111 22.14 29.09 7.55
CA ALA A 111 21.20 29.34 6.47
C ALA A 111 19.94 28.46 6.60
N ILE A 112 20.09 27.17 6.92
CA ILE A 112 18.96 26.25 7.09
C ILE A 112 18.08 26.63 8.29
N GLU A 113 18.68 27.04 9.42
CA GLU A 113 17.96 27.48 10.62
C GLU A 113 17.12 28.74 10.40
N THR A 114 17.55 29.64 9.50
CA THR A 114 16.90 30.94 9.26
C THR A 114 15.80 30.88 8.21
N ILE A 115 15.71 29.81 7.42
CA ILE A 115 14.68 29.67 6.40
C ILE A 115 13.33 29.39 7.06
N PRO A 116 12.28 30.18 6.75
CA PRO A 116 10.94 29.88 7.22
C PRO A 116 10.49 28.47 6.81
N ASN A 117 9.93 27.70 7.75
CA ASN A 117 9.53 26.29 7.57
C ASN A 117 8.62 26.00 6.35
N ASN A 118 7.99 27.02 5.76
CA ASN A 118 7.15 26.90 4.56
C ASN A 118 7.94 26.93 3.23
N SER A 119 9.25 27.18 3.27
CA SER A 119 10.11 27.39 2.08
C SER A 119 10.98 26.17 1.80
N THR A 120 10.35 24.99 1.66
CA THR A 120 11.00 23.68 1.45
C THR A 120 12.04 23.69 0.33
N LYS A 121 11.80 24.46 -0.74
CA LYS A 121 12.73 24.61 -1.86
C LYS A 121 14.07 25.25 -1.45
N ASN A 122 14.04 26.26 -0.60
CA ASN A 122 15.25 26.95 -0.14
C ASN A 122 16.04 26.08 0.86
N ILE A 123 15.33 25.34 1.71
CA ILE A 123 15.95 24.37 2.65
C ILE A 123 16.64 23.25 1.86
N SER A 124 15.96 22.71 0.85
CA SER A 124 16.48 21.71 -0.08
C SER A 124 17.76 22.22 -0.78
N GLN A 125 17.74 23.45 -1.29
CA GLN A 125 18.89 24.07 -1.95
C GLN A 125 20.10 24.27 -1.00
N ALA A 126 19.88 24.78 0.21
CA ALA A 126 20.94 24.96 1.20
C ALA A 126 21.53 23.62 1.66
N GLY A 127 20.68 22.62 1.90
CA GLY A 127 21.09 21.26 2.25
C GLY A 127 21.90 20.57 1.15
N GLU A 128 21.52 20.77 -0.11
CA GLU A 128 22.24 20.23 -1.26
C GLU A 128 23.65 20.82 -1.40
N MET A 129 23.77 22.15 -1.19
CA MET A 129 25.06 22.83 -1.20
C MET A 129 25.96 22.41 -0.03
N LYS A 130 25.38 22.23 1.17
CA LYS A 130 26.09 21.65 2.33
C LYS A 130 26.60 20.24 2.02
N GLY A 131 25.75 19.38 1.47
CA GLY A 131 26.14 18.02 1.05
C GLY A 131 27.28 18.03 0.03
N PHE A 132 27.31 19.02 -0.85
CA PHE A 132 28.38 19.18 -1.84
C PHE A 132 29.72 19.53 -1.17
N VAL A 133 29.72 20.48 -0.23
CA VAL A 133 30.92 20.85 0.54
C VAL A 133 31.46 19.66 1.33
N LEU A 134 30.56 18.90 1.98
CA LEU A 134 30.93 17.68 2.71
C LEU A 134 31.62 16.64 1.82
N ARG A 135 31.19 16.54 0.55
CA ARG A 135 31.80 15.65 -0.44
C ARG A 135 33.20 16.11 -0.88
N GLU A 136 33.43 17.43 -0.94
CA GLU A 136 34.72 18.04 -1.31
C GLU A 136 35.76 17.91 -0.19
N CYS A 137 35.35 17.95 1.08
CA CYS A 137 36.24 17.75 2.24
C CYS A 137 36.36 16.28 2.69
N ASP A 138 35.98 15.35 1.82
CA ASP A 138 36.05 13.89 2.00
C ASP A 138 35.22 13.29 3.16
N ARG A 139 34.23 14.04 3.67
CA ARG A 139 33.26 13.58 4.68
C ARG A 139 32.06 12.91 4.00
N GLN A 140 32.32 11.83 3.28
CA GLN A 140 31.32 11.18 2.40
C GLN A 140 30.07 10.69 3.15
N GLU A 141 30.22 10.12 4.34
CA GLU A 141 29.09 9.61 5.15
C GLU A 141 28.14 10.73 5.58
N GLU A 142 28.69 11.89 5.95
CA GLU A 142 27.91 13.06 6.31
C GLU A 142 27.25 13.70 5.09
N ALA A 143 27.92 13.66 3.93
CA ALA A 143 27.34 14.09 2.67
C ALA A 143 26.12 13.23 2.31
N VAL A 144 26.20 11.90 2.45
CA VAL A 144 25.06 10.99 2.21
C VAL A 144 23.87 11.36 3.10
N ARG A 145 24.09 11.56 4.41
CA ARG A 145 23.03 11.99 5.34
C ARG A 145 22.43 13.35 4.98
N ALA A 146 23.26 14.31 4.57
CA ALA A 146 22.78 15.62 4.14
C ALA A 146 21.89 15.52 2.90
N TYR A 147 22.28 14.72 1.91
CA TYR A 147 21.44 14.51 0.72
C TYR A 147 20.18 13.70 1.01
N GLU A 148 20.22 12.75 1.95
CA GLU A 148 19.01 12.04 2.41
C GLU A 148 17.98 13.01 2.95
N LYS A 149 18.40 13.93 3.82
CA LYS A 149 17.51 14.97 4.36
C LYS A 149 16.93 15.87 3.27
N VAL A 150 17.69 16.17 2.23
CA VAL A 150 17.21 16.92 1.06
C VAL A 150 16.16 16.12 0.28
N ILE A 151 16.39 14.82 0.05
CA ILE A 151 15.49 13.93 -0.67
C ILE A 151 14.19 13.69 0.10
N GLU A 152 14.26 13.64 1.43
CA GLU A 152 13.08 13.56 2.30
C GLU A 152 12.19 14.80 2.18
N LEU A 153 12.81 15.98 2.14
CA LEU A 153 12.09 17.26 2.00
C LEU A 153 11.56 17.50 0.58
N ASP A 154 12.33 17.14 -0.42
CA ASP A 154 11.96 17.23 -1.83
C ASP A 154 12.20 15.88 -2.52
N PRO A 155 11.19 14.98 -2.49
CA PRO A 155 11.26 13.69 -3.15
C PRO A 155 11.43 13.78 -4.66
N MET A 156 11.30 14.95 -5.29
CA MET A 156 11.56 15.14 -6.72
C MET A 156 12.95 15.73 -7.01
N ASN A 157 13.75 16.05 -5.98
CA ASN A 157 15.11 16.54 -6.17
C ASN A 157 16.02 15.40 -6.68
N THR A 158 16.20 15.39 -7.99
CA THR A 158 17.02 14.39 -8.69
C THR A 158 18.50 14.69 -8.57
N ASP A 159 18.87 15.96 -8.39
CA ASP A 159 20.26 16.38 -8.28
C ASP A 159 20.87 15.93 -6.95
N ALA A 160 20.11 16.06 -5.86
CA ALA A 160 20.47 15.51 -4.55
C ALA A 160 20.67 13.99 -4.60
N ARG A 161 19.82 13.24 -5.31
CA ARG A 161 19.98 11.80 -5.52
C ARG A 161 21.25 11.45 -6.31
N VAL A 162 21.51 12.14 -7.41
CA VAL A 162 22.73 11.92 -8.21
C VAL A 162 23.98 12.24 -7.38
N LYS A 163 23.96 13.33 -6.61
CA LYS A 163 25.07 13.72 -5.74
C LYS A 163 25.28 12.75 -4.57
N LYS A 164 24.19 12.24 -3.97
CA LYS A 164 24.22 11.14 -2.99
C LYS A 164 24.86 9.88 -3.56
N ALA A 165 24.46 9.48 -4.76
CA ALA A 165 25.06 8.34 -5.44
C ALA A 165 26.57 8.51 -5.66
N GLY A 166 27.02 9.70 -6.03
CA GLY A 166 28.44 10.01 -6.13
C GLY A 166 29.20 9.89 -4.80
N ALA A 167 28.59 10.28 -3.68
CA ALA A 167 29.16 10.08 -2.34
C ALA A 167 29.22 8.59 -1.95
N LEU A 168 28.16 7.83 -2.25
CA LEU A 168 28.10 6.38 -2.03
C LEU A 168 29.14 5.60 -2.86
N GLN A 169 29.41 6.01 -4.10
CA GLN A 169 30.47 5.42 -4.92
C GLN A 169 31.85 5.59 -4.28
N LYS A 170 32.15 6.77 -3.74
CA LYS A 170 33.41 7.03 -3.03
C LYS A 170 33.55 6.20 -1.75
N LEU A 171 32.44 5.83 -1.11
CA LEU A 171 32.41 4.93 0.05
C LEU A 171 32.51 3.44 -0.33
N GLY A 172 32.61 3.10 -1.62
CA GLY A 172 32.60 1.71 -2.09
C GLY A 172 31.23 1.03 -2.02
N LYS A 173 30.16 1.78 -1.67
CA LYS A 173 28.77 1.31 -1.60
C LYS A 173 28.13 1.34 -2.98
N GLN A 174 28.68 0.54 -3.90
CA GLN A 174 28.32 0.58 -5.32
C GLN A 174 26.83 0.25 -5.56
N ASN A 175 26.26 -0.68 -4.80
CA ASN A 175 24.86 -1.09 -4.92
C ASN A 175 23.90 0.05 -4.53
N GLU A 176 24.09 0.63 -3.34
CA GLU A 176 23.28 1.77 -2.85
C GLU A 176 23.39 2.98 -3.79
N ALA A 177 24.58 3.22 -4.35
CA ALA A 177 24.78 4.29 -5.33
C ALA A 177 23.98 4.08 -6.61
N ASN A 178 24.01 2.86 -7.15
CA ASN A 178 23.29 2.52 -8.37
C ASN A 178 21.76 2.59 -8.15
N GLU A 179 21.26 2.14 -7.00
CA GLU A 179 19.84 2.28 -6.63
C GLU A 179 19.40 3.74 -6.59
N THR A 180 20.19 4.59 -5.92
CA THR A 180 19.89 6.03 -5.81
C THR A 180 19.86 6.71 -7.19
N LEU A 181 20.72 6.30 -8.14
CA LEU A 181 20.70 6.81 -9.52
C LEU A 181 19.46 6.38 -10.30
N ILE A 182 18.98 5.17 -10.06
CA ILE A 182 17.76 4.64 -10.70
C ILE A 182 16.53 5.38 -10.18
N GLU A 183 16.44 5.66 -8.88
CA GLU A 183 15.38 6.48 -8.31
C GLU A 183 15.34 7.87 -8.95
N ALA A 184 16.49 8.52 -9.09
CA ALA A 184 16.60 9.82 -9.77
C ALA A 184 16.09 9.74 -11.22
N MET A 185 16.31 8.63 -11.91
CA MET A 185 15.87 8.45 -13.28
C MET A 185 14.38 8.16 -13.44
N PHE A 186 13.79 7.39 -12.53
CA PHE A 186 12.36 7.11 -12.54
C PHE A 186 11.55 8.43 -12.48
N ILE A 187 12.06 9.40 -11.72
CA ILE A 187 11.50 10.74 -11.61
C ILE A 187 11.62 11.54 -12.92
N ILE A 188 12.69 11.36 -13.70
CA ILE A 188 13.03 12.25 -14.84
C ILE A 188 12.38 11.84 -16.19
N LYS A 189 12.01 10.57 -16.42
CA LYS A 189 11.57 10.04 -17.74
C LYS A 189 12.42 10.55 -18.93
N THR A 190 13.61 9.96 -19.08
CA THR A 190 14.39 9.79 -20.33
C THR A 190 14.74 10.98 -21.25
N ASN A 191 14.61 12.28 -20.92
CA ASN A 191 15.25 13.30 -21.81
C ASN A 191 15.80 14.63 -21.26
N SER A 192 15.84 14.90 -19.95
CA SER A 192 16.40 16.17 -19.43
C SER A 192 17.76 16.06 -18.71
N LEU A 193 18.46 14.91 -18.78
CA LEU A 193 19.81 14.82 -18.20
C LEU A 193 20.85 15.58 -19.05
N PRO A 194 21.68 16.44 -18.42
CA PRO A 194 22.91 16.95 -19.01
C PRO A 194 23.80 15.80 -19.54
N SER A 195 24.48 16.03 -20.66
CA SER A 195 25.17 15.00 -21.45
C SER A 195 26.28 14.24 -20.71
N ASN A 196 26.84 14.81 -19.64
CA ASN A 196 27.80 14.17 -18.75
C ASN A 196 27.16 13.04 -17.91
N TRP A 197 25.91 13.20 -17.45
CA TRP A 197 25.22 12.22 -16.60
C TRP A 197 24.63 11.04 -17.39
N ARG A 198 24.31 11.22 -18.68
CA ARG A 198 23.87 10.14 -19.58
C ARG A 198 24.95 9.06 -19.81
N ARG A 199 26.24 9.38 -19.64
CA ARG A 199 27.33 8.39 -19.75
C ARG A 199 27.41 7.45 -18.56
N LEU A 200 26.95 7.90 -17.39
CA LEU A 200 26.98 7.11 -16.15
C LEU A 200 25.79 6.15 -16.03
N ILE A 201 24.75 6.33 -16.86
CA ILE A 201 23.54 5.54 -16.80
C ILE A 201 23.18 4.99 -18.18
N THR A 202 23.30 3.68 -18.35
CA THR A 202 22.97 2.96 -19.59
C THR A 202 21.82 1.98 -19.32
N PRO A 203 21.11 1.46 -20.35
CA PRO A 203 20.17 0.35 -20.15
C PRO A 203 20.82 -0.83 -19.40
N ALA A 204 22.12 -1.05 -19.62
CA ALA A 204 22.93 -2.05 -18.92
C ALA A 204 23.17 -1.75 -17.42
N THR A 205 23.03 -0.50 -16.94
CA THR A 205 23.11 -0.21 -15.50
C THR A 205 21.80 -0.51 -14.76
N HIS A 206 20.65 -0.55 -15.46
CA HIS A 206 19.35 -0.88 -14.86
C HIS A 206 19.25 -2.38 -14.57
N GLU A 207 19.60 -3.21 -15.57
CA GLU A 207 19.61 -4.67 -15.48
C GLU A 207 20.66 -5.22 -14.49
N ASN A 208 21.55 -4.38 -13.98
CA ASN A 208 22.62 -4.76 -13.05
C ASN A 208 22.31 -4.44 -11.57
N THR A 209 21.08 -4.03 -11.22
CA THR A 209 20.71 -3.83 -9.81
C THR A 209 19.64 -4.81 -9.35
N THR A 210 19.79 -5.27 -8.12
CA THR A 210 18.82 -6.16 -7.46
C THR A 210 17.46 -5.48 -7.32
N GLY A 211 17.42 -4.20 -6.91
CA GLY A 211 16.18 -3.43 -6.76
C GLY A 211 15.37 -3.31 -8.05
N TYR A 212 16.01 -3.12 -9.20
CA TYR A 212 15.33 -3.10 -10.50
C TYR A 212 14.58 -4.41 -10.75
N TRP A 213 15.28 -5.55 -10.64
CA TRP A 213 14.66 -6.86 -10.85
C TRP A 213 13.59 -7.19 -9.81
N LEU A 214 13.72 -6.72 -8.57
CA LEU A 214 12.68 -6.87 -7.54
C LEU A 214 11.40 -6.09 -7.84
N ASN A 215 11.53 -4.88 -8.37
CA ASN A 215 10.39 -4.06 -8.80
C ASN A 215 9.77 -4.64 -10.06
N GLN A 216 10.60 -5.03 -11.02
CA GLN A 216 10.12 -5.67 -12.23
C GLN A 216 9.37 -6.96 -11.89
N ALA A 217 9.90 -7.80 -11.00
CA ALA A 217 9.23 -9.02 -10.56
C ALA A 217 7.86 -8.72 -9.91
N LYS A 218 7.80 -7.67 -9.07
CA LYS A 218 6.53 -7.19 -8.49
C LYS A 218 5.52 -6.83 -9.60
N ASP A 219 5.94 -6.05 -10.59
CA ASP A 219 5.07 -5.62 -11.68
C ASP A 219 4.57 -6.79 -12.54
N LEU A 220 5.44 -7.77 -12.82
CA LEU A 220 5.06 -8.99 -13.54
C LEU A 220 4.10 -9.87 -12.74
N GLY A 221 4.36 -10.01 -11.43
CA GLY A 221 3.47 -10.72 -10.51
C GLY A 221 2.06 -10.12 -10.52
N HIS A 222 1.96 -8.78 -10.49
CA HIS A 222 0.67 -8.09 -10.61
C HIS A 222 -0.03 -8.30 -11.96
N LYS A 223 0.73 -8.46 -13.05
CA LYS A 223 0.21 -8.80 -14.38
C LYS A 223 -0.21 -10.27 -14.51
N GLY A 224 -0.01 -11.08 -13.46
CA GLY A 224 -0.25 -12.52 -13.49
C GLY A 224 0.80 -13.30 -14.29
N LEU A 225 1.89 -12.64 -14.70
CA LEU A 225 3.02 -13.24 -15.40
C LEU A 225 3.98 -13.85 -14.38
N HIS A 226 3.47 -14.78 -13.58
CA HIS A 226 4.18 -15.30 -12.40
C HIS A 226 5.50 -15.99 -12.75
N GLU A 227 5.59 -16.73 -13.86
CA GLU A 227 6.85 -17.36 -14.28
C GLU A 227 7.91 -16.32 -14.68
N GLU A 228 7.50 -15.24 -15.35
CA GLU A 228 8.43 -14.16 -15.68
C GLU A 228 8.86 -13.40 -14.40
N ALA A 229 7.95 -13.27 -13.42
CA ALA A 229 8.28 -12.72 -12.11
C ALA A 229 9.33 -13.57 -11.38
N LEU A 230 9.21 -14.90 -11.43
CA LEU A 230 10.24 -15.82 -10.90
C LEU A 230 11.60 -15.62 -11.59
N MET A 231 11.60 -15.46 -12.92
CA MET A 231 12.84 -15.19 -13.66
C MET A 231 13.47 -13.86 -13.23
N ALA A 232 12.66 -12.83 -12.98
CA ALA A 232 13.13 -11.56 -12.46
C ALA A 232 13.70 -11.72 -11.04
N TYR A 233 13.04 -12.48 -10.15
CA TYR A 233 13.63 -12.82 -8.85
C TYR A 233 14.95 -13.57 -8.97
N ASP A 234 15.08 -14.50 -9.92
CA ASP A 234 16.33 -15.22 -10.17
C ASP A 234 17.45 -14.30 -10.66
N LYS A 235 17.12 -13.28 -11.46
CA LYS A 235 18.10 -12.26 -11.86
C LYS A 235 18.50 -11.37 -10.68
N ALA A 236 17.56 -10.99 -9.83
CA ALA A 236 17.85 -10.28 -8.58
C ALA A 236 18.81 -11.09 -7.69
N LEU A 237 18.54 -12.39 -7.51
CA LEU A 237 19.35 -13.31 -6.71
C LEU A 237 20.70 -13.66 -7.33
N ARG A 238 20.87 -13.50 -8.66
CA ARG A 238 22.20 -13.61 -9.28
C ARG A 238 23.10 -12.42 -8.95
N LEU A 239 22.51 -11.24 -8.79
CA LEU A 239 23.22 -10.01 -8.44
C LEU A 239 23.49 -9.92 -6.94
N ASP A 240 22.52 -10.34 -6.13
CA ASP A 240 22.63 -10.42 -4.68
C ASP A 240 22.11 -11.78 -4.18
N PRO A 241 22.99 -12.79 -4.06
CA PRO A 241 22.64 -14.14 -3.63
C PRO A 241 22.04 -14.23 -2.22
N ASN A 242 22.26 -13.21 -1.39
CA ASN A 242 21.79 -13.17 -0.01
C ASN A 242 20.59 -12.23 0.16
N ASN A 243 19.91 -11.83 -0.92
CA ASN A 243 18.76 -10.93 -0.79
C ASN A 243 17.55 -11.62 -0.16
N VAL A 244 17.34 -11.40 1.14
CA VAL A 244 16.22 -12.00 1.88
C VAL A 244 14.86 -11.60 1.28
N THR A 245 14.72 -10.32 0.89
CA THR A 245 13.46 -9.82 0.30
C THR A 245 13.13 -10.51 -1.02
N ALA A 246 14.11 -10.80 -1.87
CA ALA A 246 13.93 -11.55 -3.11
C ALA A 246 13.44 -12.97 -2.82
N PHE A 247 14.05 -13.68 -1.88
CA PHE A 247 13.59 -15.01 -1.49
C PHE A 247 12.18 -14.99 -0.89
N LEU A 248 11.86 -14.05 0.00
CA LEU A 248 10.53 -13.93 0.60
C LEU A 248 9.44 -13.67 -0.44
N ARG A 249 9.67 -12.74 -1.37
CA ARG A 249 8.71 -12.44 -2.44
C ARG A 249 8.58 -13.61 -3.42
N LYS A 250 9.71 -14.20 -3.84
CA LYS A 250 9.72 -15.40 -4.68
C LYS A 250 8.96 -16.56 -4.04
N ALA A 251 9.16 -16.77 -2.73
CA ALA A 251 8.46 -17.81 -1.98
C ALA A 251 6.95 -17.60 -1.98
N SER A 252 6.50 -16.37 -1.73
CA SER A 252 5.08 -15.98 -1.77
C SER A 252 4.44 -16.25 -3.13
N ASP A 253 5.13 -15.91 -4.22
CA ASP A 253 4.64 -16.14 -5.58
C ASP A 253 4.61 -17.64 -5.92
N LEU A 254 5.63 -18.40 -5.54
CA LEU A 254 5.67 -19.87 -5.69
C LEU A 254 4.51 -20.55 -4.96
N SER A 255 4.26 -20.16 -3.72
CA SER A 255 3.11 -20.64 -2.95
C SER A 255 1.79 -20.28 -3.63
N SER A 256 1.66 -19.05 -4.16
CA SER A 256 0.46 -18.59 -4.88
C SER A 256 0.20 -19.37 -6.18
N MET A 257 1.26 -19.92 -6.80
CA MET A 257 1.16 -20.80 -7.97
C MET A 257 0.88 -22.28 -7.61
N GLY A 258 0.73 -22.62 -6.32
CA GLY A 258 0.57 -24.01 -5.87
C GLY A 258 1.87 -24.82 -5.89
N ARG A 259 3.03 -24.18 -6.12
CA ARG A 259 4.37 -24.80 -6.03
C ARG A 259 4.87 -24.75 -4.59
N GLU A 260 4.11 -25.37 -3.69
CA GLU A 260 4.33 -25.27 -2.25
C GLU A 260 5.72 -25.71 -1.81
N SER A 261 6.24 -26.81 -2.37
CA SER A 261 7.58 -27.32 -2.04
C SER A 261 8.69 -26.32 -2.36
N ASP A 262 8.60 -25.66 -3.52
CA ASP A 262 9.60 -24.68 -3.96
C ASP A 262 9.49 -23.39 -3.13
N GLY A 263 8.26 -23.00 -2.79
CA GLY A 263 7.97 -21.86 -1.90
C GLY A 263 8.55 -22.07 -0.50
N LEU A 264 8.32 -23.24 0.10
CA LEU A 264 8.89 -23.60 1.40
C LEU A 264 10.42 -23.57 1.39
N LEU A 265 11.06 -24.11 0.35
CA LEU A 265 12.51 -24.07 0.21
C LEU A 265 13.06 -22.64 0.08
N ALA A 266 12.33 -21.74 -0.60
CA ALA A 266 12.70 -20.33 -0.67
C ALA A 266 12.52 -19.62 0.70
N TYR A 267 11.48 -19.95 1.47
CA TYR A 267 11.33 -19.46 2.85
C TYR A 267 12.43 -19.97 3.78
N GLU A 268 12.86 -21.23 3.65
CA GLU A 268 13.98 -21.78 4.43
C GLU A 268 15.29 -21.04 4.13
N LYS A 269 15.56 -20.73 2.86
CA LYS A 269 16.72 -19.92 2.47
C LYS A 269 16.65 -18.51 3.04
N ALA A 270 15.49 -17.85 2.93
CA ALA A 270 15.28 -16.53 3.51
C ALA A 270 15.51 -16.53 5.03
N LEU A 271 15.02 -17.56 5.74
CA LEU A 271 15.21 -17.72 7.17
C LEU A 271 16.70 -17.90 7.53
N ALA A 272 17.41 -18.78 6.81
CA ALA A 272 18.82 -19.05 7.08
C ALA A 272 19.69 -17.79 6.91
N ILE A 273 19.44 -16.99 5.88
CA ILE A 273 20.16 -15.73 5.65
C ILE A 273 19.83 -14.73 6.76
N ALA A 274 18.54 -14.54 7.10
CA ALA A 274 18.14 -13.62 8.17
C ALA A 274 18.72 -14.03 9.53
N GLU A 275 18.86 -15.33 9.81
CA GLU A 275 19.52 -15.81 11.03
C GLU A 275 21.02 -15.54 11.04
N GLU A 276 21.68 -15.57 9.89
CA GLU A 276 23.10 -15.19 9.78
C GLU A 276 23.29 -13.69 9.98
N GLU A 277 22.46 -12.85 9.35
CA GLU A 277 22.43 -11.40 9.57
C GLU A 277 22.27 -11.06 11.06
N LEU A 278 21.41 -11.80 11.77
CA LEU A 278 21.18 -11.61 13.20
C LEU A 278 22.32 -12.11 14.10
N LYS A 279 23.20 -12.99 13.63
CA LYS A 279 24.43 -13.33 14.37
C LYS A 279 25.44 -12.19 14.31
N GLU A 280 25.55 -11.55 13.15
CA GLU A 280 26.44 -10.38 12.96
C GLU A 280 25.89 -9.14 13.66
N ASN A 281 24.58 -8.90 13.52
CA ASN A 281 23.88 -7.78 14.14
C ASN A 281 22.56 -8.22 14.82
N PRO A 282 22.62 -8.62 16.10
CA PRO A 282 21.43 -9.06 16.85
C PRO A 282 20.33 -8.00 17.02
N LYS A 283 20.65 -6.73 16.77
CA LYS A 283 19.74 -5.59 16.90
C LYS A 283 19.22 -5.08 15.55
N ASP A 284 19.41 -5.82 14.47
CA ASP A 284 18.83 -5.47 13.18
C ASP A 284 17.31 -5.76 13.17
N ALA A 285 16.53 -4.69 13.24
CA ALA A 285 15.08 -4.77 13.26
C ALA A 285 14.50 -5.35 11.96
N LYS A 286 15.12 -5.05 10.81
CA LYS A 286 14.66 -5.53 9.50
C LYS A 286 14.97 -7.02 9.33
N ALA A 287 16.13 -7.49 9.80
CA ALA A 287 16.47 -8.91 9.79
C ALA A 287 15.50 -9.72 10.68
N TRP A 288 15.16 -9.24 11.88
CA TRP A 288 14.13 -9.87 12.72
C TRP A 288 12.75 -9.90 12.05
N GLN A 289 12.36 -8.81 11.37
CA GLN A 289 11.11 -8.77 10.62
C GLN A 289 11.11 -9.76 9.45
N ASN A 290 12.19 -9.83 8.67
CA ASN A 290 12.36 -10.79 7.58
C ASN A 290 12.30 -12.23 8.08
N LYS A 291 12.97 -12.53 9.21
CA LYS A 291 12.90 -13.83 9.89
C LYS A 291 11.45 -14.18 10.27
N ALA A 292 10.70 -13.23 10.83
CA ALA A 292 9.30 -13.45 11.19
C ALA A 292 8.42 -13.76 9.96
N ILE A 293 8.63 -13.07 8.84
CA ILE A 293 7.91 -13.34 7.59
C ILE A 293 8.26 -14.74 7.05
N ALA A 294 9.54 -15.12 7.05
CA ALA A 294 9.97 -16.46 6.64
C ALA A 294 9.34 -17.55 7.51
N LEU A 295 9.38 -17.39 8.84
CA LEU A 295 8.77 -18.32 9.80
C LEU A 295 7.25 -18.44 9.61
N SER A 296 6.59 -17.34 9.23
CA SER A 296 5.16 -17.33 8.91
C SER A 296 4.87 -18.19 7.68
N GLY A 297 5.66 -18.01 6.61
CA GLY A 297 5.59 -18.85 5.40
C GLY A 297 5.83 -20.34 5.68
N LEU A 298 6.65 -20.67 6.67
CA LEU A 298 6.93 -22.05 7.12
C LEU A 298 5.90 -22.59 8.14
N GLY A 299 4.88 -21.82 8.52
CA GLY A 299 3.87 -22.22 9.50
C GLY A 299 4.36 -22.31 10.95
N ARG A 300 5.54 -21.76 11.28
CA ARG A 300 6.17 -21.82 12.61
C ARG A 300 5.63 -20.73 13.55
N GLN A 301 4.31 -20.72 13.75
CA GLN A 301 3.56 -19.63 14.41
C GLN A 301 4.04 -19.23 15.82
N LYS A 302 4.59 -20.18 16.59
CA LYS A 302 5.14 -19.87 17.93
C LYS A 302 6.34 -18.93 17.84
N GLU A 303 7.22 -19.16 16.87
CA GLU A 303 8.45 -18.41 16.70
C GLU A 303 8.22 -17.07 15.98
N VAL A 304 7.17 -16.99 15.15
CA VAL A 304 6.73 -15.75 14.50
C VAL A 304 6.45 -14.65 15.53
N LYS A 305 5.68 -14.96 16.58
CA LYS A 305 5.36 -13.99 17.63
C LYS A 305 6.60 -13.47 18.35
N GLN A 306 7.55 -14.37 18.62
CA GLN A 306 8.82 -14.00 19.24
C GLN A 306 9.64 -13.10 18.30
N ALA A 307 9.82 -13.50 17.04
CA ALA A 307 10.61 -12.74 16.07
C ALA A 307 10.05 -11.32 15.83
N TYR A 308 8.72 -11.16 15.71
CA TYR A 308 8.12 -9.83 15.62
C TYR A 308 8.23 -9.02 16.92
N SER A 309 8.25 -9.67 18.09
CA SER A 309 8.47 -8.97 19.36
C SER A 309 9.91 -8.43 19.47
N GLU A 310 10.89 -9.21 19.03
CA GLU A 310 12.30 -8.77 18.94
C GLU A 310 12.48 -7.66 17.90
N ALA A 311 11.85 -7.78 16.72
CA ALA A 311 11.84 -6.72 15.70
C ALA A 311 11.29 -5.41 16.28
N LEU A 312 10.18 -5.48 17.02
CA LEU A 312 9.58 -4.30 17.65
C LEU A 312 10.50 -3.67 18.70
N SER A 313 11.20 -4.48 19.50
CA SER A 313 12.19 -4.00 20.45
C SER A 313 13.35 -3.27 19.75
N ALA A 314 13.90 -3.87 18.70
CA ALA A 314 14.97 -3.29 17.90
C ALA A 314 14.55 -1.99 17.19
N TYR A 315 13.32 -1.91 16.67
CA TYR A 315 12.78 -0.68 16.11
C TYR A 315 12.64 0.41 17.17
N ASN A 316 12.16 0.09 18.38
CA ASN A 316 12.06 1.06 19.47
C ASN A 316 13.44 1.58 19.88
N GLU A 317 14.44 0.73 19.98
CA GLU A 317 15.82 1.16 20.28
C GLU A 317 16.40 2.07 19.19
N SER A 318 16.15 1.75 17.92
CA SER A 318 16.61 2.55 16.79
C SER A 318 15.92 3.93 16.77
N LEU A 319 14.61 3.96 17.05
CA LEU A 319 13.82 5.19 17.15
C LEU A 319 14.17 6.05 18.37
N MET A 320 14.75 5.48 19.44
CA MET A 320 15.30 6.30 20.54
C MET A 320 16.51 7.12 20.07
N LYS A 321 17.27 6.64 19.09
CA LYS A 321 18.43 7.33 18.53
C LYS A 321 18.04 8.30 17.42
N ASP A 322 17.05 7.93 16.62
CA ASP A 322 16.57 8.72 15.48
C ASP A 322 15.02 8.75 15.44
N PRO A 323 14.39 9.63 16.24
CA PRO A 323 12.92 9.68 16.37
C PRO A 323 12.20 10.23 15.13
N GLU A 324 12.91 10.94 14.24
CA GLU A 324 12.36 11.56 13.03
C GLU A 324 12.53 10.68 11.79
N ASN A 325 12.99 9.44 11.96
CA ASN A 325 13.14 8.52 10.85
C ASN A 325 11.82 7.88 10.43
N ALA A 326 11.21 8.38 9.34
CA ALA A 326 9.96 7.86 8.80
C ALA A 326 10.03 6.36 8.45
N GLN A 327 11.18 5.88 7.95
CA GLN A 327 11.34 4.48 7.53
C GLN A 327 11.35 3.52 8.72
N LEU A 328 11.95 3.92 9.85
CA LEU A 328 11.91 3.13 11.09
C LEU A 328 10.49 3.10 11.67
N TRP A 329 9.76 4.21 11.63
CA TRP A 329 8.36 4.24 12.05
C TRP A 329 7.48 3.34 11.17
N LYS A 330 7.72 3.31 9.86
CA LYS A 330 7.02 2.42 8.91
C LYS A 330 7.30 0.94 9.22
N GLY A 331 8.57 0.56 9.42
CA GLY A 331 8.93 -0.80 9.81
C GLY A 331 8.30 -1.23 11.15
N LYS A 332 8.28 -0.31 12.13
CA LYS A 332 7.57 -0.51 13.41
C LYS A 332 6.07 -0.72 13.21
N ALA A 333 5.44 0.11 12.38
CA ALA A 333 4.01 0.03 12.10
C ALA A 333 3.63 -1.31 11.44
N ASP A 334 4.40 -1.76 10.45
CA ASP A 334 4.21 -3.05 9.81
C ASP A 334 4.42 -4.22 10.78
N THR A 335 5.39 -4.10 11.69
CA THR A 335 5.62 -5.11 12.74
C THR A 335 4.43 -5.18 13.71
N LEU A 336 3.89 -4.04 14.14
CA LEU A 336 2.71 -3.96 15.01
C LEU A 336 1.46 -4.52 14.32
N ALA A 337 1.29 -4.23 13.04
CA ALA A 337 0.22 -4.77 12.21
C ALA A 337 0.30 -6.31 12.15
N ASN A 338 1.47 -6.86 11.88
CA ASN A 338 1.67 -8.32 11.85
C ASN A 338 1.44 -9.00 13.22
N LEU A 339 1.59 -8.27 14.33
CA LEU A 339 1.23 -8.73 15.68
C LEU A 339 -0.27 -8.61 16.00
N GLY A 340 -1.07 -8.03 15.10
CA GLY A 340 -2.50 -7.77 15.32
C GLY A 340 -2.78 -6.55 16.20
N ARG A 341 -1.78 -5.70 16.46
CA ARG A 341 -1.89 -4.49 17.30
C ARG A 341 -2.27 -3.28 16.43
N TRP A 342 -3.46 -3.34 15.82
CA TRP A 342 -3.89 -2.41 14.77
C TRP A 342 -3.92 -0.93 15.20
N ASN A 343 -4.35 -0.64 16.43
CA ASN A 343 -4.40 0.73 16.94
C ASN A 343 -2.99 1.34 17.09
N GLU A 344 -2.02 0.57 17.57
CA GLU A 344 -0.65 1.03 17.72
C GLU A 344 0.07 1.13 16.37
N ALA A 345 -0.26 0.23 15.43
CA ALA A 345 0.20 0.35 14.04
C ALA A 345 -0.31 1.66 13.41
N LEU A 346 -1.56 2.02 13.65
CA LEU A 346 -2.15 3.28 13.19
C LEU A 346 -1.45 4.49 13.80
N GLU A 347 -1.14 4.48 15.10
CA GLU A 347 -0.35 5.53 15.76
C GLU A 347 1.04 5.68 15.13
N ALA A 348 1.72 4.56 14.87
CA ALA A 348 3.02 4.58 14.19
C ALA A 348 2.90 5.13 12.76
N TYR A 349 1.86 4.77 12.01
CA TYR A 349 1.60 5.33 10.67
C TYR A 349 1.23 6.82 10.71
N ASN A 350 0.56 7.30 11.77
CA ASN A 350 0.34 8.74 11.97
C ASN A 350 1.68 9.47 12.07
N ARG A 351 2.64 8.94 12.85
CA ARG A 351 4.00 9.50 12.94
C ARG A 351 4.71 9.53 11.58
N VAL A 352 4.58 8.47 10.76
CA VAL A 352 5.12 8.48 9.39
C VAL A 352 4.54 9.63 8.57
N THR A 353 3.22 9.80 8.59
CA THR A 353 2.54 10.87 7.81
C THR A 353 2.77 12.29 8.36
N GLU A 354 3.12 12.42 9.64
CA GLU A 354 3.53 13.69 10.24
C GLU A 354 4.96 14.08 9.83
N ILE A 355 5.87 13.10 9.82
CA ILE A 355 7.28 13.29 9.43
C ILE A 355 7.38 13.51 7.91
N ASN A 356 6.72 12.66 7.12
CA ASN A 356 6.69 12.74 5.66
C ASN A 356 5.24 12.78 5.14
N PRO A 357 4.64 13.98 5.03
CA PRO A 357 3.26 14.14 4.54
C PRO A 357 3.05 13.71 3.07
N GLN A 358 4.13 13.51 2.30
CA GLN A 358 4.08 13.12 0.89
C GLN A 358 4.20 11.60 0.67
N ASP A 359 4.41 10.80 1.73
CA ASP A 359 4.43 9.34 1.61
C ASP A 359 3.01 8.80 1.40
N TYR A 360 2.61 8.68 0.12
CA TYR A 360 1.30 8.16 -0.25
C TYR A 360 1.09 6.70 0.19
N GLN A 361 2.15 5.90 0.33
CA GLN A 361 2.03 4.52 0.80
C GLN A 361 1.68 4.49 2.29
N ALA A 362 2.26 5.38 3.08
CA ALA A 362 1.91 5.53 4.49
C ALA A 362 0.46 5.99 4.67
N TRP A 363 -0.02 6.94 3.86
CA TRP A 363 -1.44 7.33 3.83
C TRP A 363 -2.36 6.16 3.45
N GLY A 364 -1.99 5.38 2.44
CA GLY A 364 -2.77 4.22 2.01
C GLY A 364 -2.89 3.15 3.09
N ARG A 365 -1.75 2.78 3.70
CA ARG A 365 -1.69 1.85 4.85
C ARG A 365 -2.49 2.35 6.05
N LYS A 366 -2.36 3.63 6.39
CA LYS A 366 -3.17 4.28 7.43
C LYS A 366 -4.67 4.12 7.13
N GLY A 367 -5.07 4.37 5.88
CA GLY A 367 -6.43 4.15 5.40
C GLY A 367 -6.93 2.71 5.60
N GLU A 368 -6.14 1.71 5.23
CA GLU A 368 -6.47 0.29 5.44
C GLU A 368 -6.75 -0.02 6.92
N PHE A 369 -5.86 0.39 7.83
CA PHE A 369 -6.01 0.11 9.26
C PHE A 369 -7.19 0.87 9.90
N LEU A 370 -7.47 2.09 9.45
CA LEU A 370 -8.67 2.82 9.86
C LEU A 370 -9.94 2.07 9.43
N GLY A 371 -9.95 1.49 8.23
CA GLY A 371 -11.05 0.66 7.74
C GLY A 371 -11.26 -0.59 8.61
N LEU A 372 -10.18 -1.31 8.93
CA LEU A 372 -10.21 -2.50 9.78
C LEU A 372 -10.65 -2.22 11.21
N THR A 373 -10.41 -1.01 11.72
CA THR A 373 -10.83 -0.58 13.08
C THR A 373 -12.23 0.04 13.09
N GLY A 374 -12.94 0.06 11.96
CA GLY A 374 -14.32 0.57 11.84
C GLY A 374 -14.42 2.09 11.67
N ARG A 375 -13.30 2.81 11.58
CA ARG A 375 -13.24 4.27 11.38
C ARG A 375 -13.37 4.60 9.89
N TYR A 376 -14.51 4.25 9.30
CA TYR A 376 -14.69 4.23 7.85
C TYR A 376 -14.50 5.60 7.19
N ASN A 377 -15.03 6.69 7.75
CA ASN A 377 -14.90 8.02 7.11
C ASN A 377 -13.43 8.49 7.07
N GLU A 378 -12.71 8.35 8.19
CA GLU A 378 -11.29 8.71 8.26
C GLU A 378 -10.42 7.83 7.37
N SER A 379 -10.81 6.55 7.22
CA SER A 379 -10.19 5.63 6.26
C SER A 379 -10.32 6.15 4.83
N LEU A 380 -11.52 6.58 4.43
CA LEU A 380 -11.77 7.11 3.09
C LEU A 380 -10.97 8.40 2.83
N GLU A 381 -10.89 9.30 3.82
CA GLU A 381 -10.07 10.53 3.72
C GLU A 381 -8.58 10.21 3.56
N ALA A 382 -8.05 9.26 4.34
CA ALA A 382 -6.66 8.85 4.23
C ALA A 382 -6.36 8.17 2.88
N LEU A 383 -7.27 7.35 2.36
CA LEU A 383 -7.15 6.72 1.05
C LEU A 383 -7.25 7.74 -0.10
N ASP A 384 -8.15 8.73 0.00
CA ASP A 384 -8.23 9.82 -0.98
C ASP A 384 -6.94 10.61 -0.99
N ARG A 385 -6.37 10.90 0.19
CA ARG A 385 -5.08 11.57 0.28
C ARG A 385 -3.95 10.74 -0.32
N ALA A 386 -3.93 9.43 -0.10
CA ALA A 386 -2.99 8.54 -0.75
C ALA A 386 -3.10 8.63 -2.27
N ILE A 387 -4.31 8.51 -2.82
CA ILE A 387 -4.57 8.53 -4.27
C ILE A 387 -4.14 9.87 -4.89
N GLU A 388 -4.42 11.00 -4.24
CA GLU A 388 -4.00 12.33 -4.70
C GLU A 388 -2.48 12.50 -4.76
N LEU A 389 -1.75 11.86 -3.85
CA LEU A 389 -0.29 11.99 -3.72
C LEU A 389 0.48 11.01 -4.62
N ILE A 390 -0.20 10.08 -5.29
CA ILE A 390 0.45 9.12 -6.18
C ILE A 390 1.06 9.86 -7.39
N PRO A 391 2.37 9.66 -7.65
CA PRO A 391 3.01 10.20 -8.84
C PRO A 391 2.37 9.70 -10.12
N ALA A 392 2.26 10.58 -11.13
CA ALA A 392 1.70 10.23 -12.43
C ALA A 392 2.47 9.06 -13.08
N GLY A 393 1.75 8.02 -13.50
CA GLY A 393 2.31 6.82 -14.12
C GLY A 393 2.59 5.65 -13.16
N ILE A 394 2.22 5.77 -11.88
CA ILE A 394 2.12 4.63 -10.94
C ILE A 394 0.64 4.22 -10.83
N ASP A 395 0.10 3.78 -11.96
CA ASP A 395 -1.33 3.49 -12.10
C ASP A 395 -1.75 2.27 -11.27
N GLU A 396 -0.82 1.36 -10.97
CA GLU A 396 -1.10 0.16 -10.18
C GLU A 396 -1.46 0.49 -8.72
N ASP A 397 -0.68 1.36 -8.07
CA ASP A 397 -0.95 1.73 -6.68
C ASP A 397 -2.25 2.54 -6.61
N ALA A 398 -2.52 3.41 -7.59
CA ALA A 398 -3.79 4.13 -7.66
C ALA A 398 -4.98 3.17 -7.78
N GLN A 399 -4.88 2.14 -8.61
CA GLN A 399 -5.90 1.08 -8.70
C GLN A 399 -6.04 0.34 -7.38
N ALA A 400 -4.94 -0.06 -6.75
CA ALA A 400 -4.95 -0.79 -5.49
C ALA A 400 -5.64 0.00 -4.36
N TRP A 401 -5.30 1.28 -4.18
CA TRP A 401 -5.92 2.12 -3.16
C TRP A 401 -7.39 2.43 -3.46
N ASN A 402 -7.77 2.58 -4.73
CA ASN A 402 -9.20 2.69 -5.09
C ASN A 402 -9.97 1.40 -4.76
N LEU A 403 -9.39 0.21 -4.99
CA LEU A 403 -10.02 -1.05 -4.57
C LEU A 403 -10.05 -1.21 -3.04
N GLY A 404 -9.04 -0.68 -2.33
CA GLY A 404 -9.06 -0.55 -0.87
C GLY A 404 -10.23 0.32 -0.40
N LYS A 405 -10.46 1.45 -1.08
CA LYS A 405 -11.60 2.34 -0.83
C LYS A 405 -12.94 1.63 -1.03
N VAL A 406 -13.07 0.86 -2.11
CA VAL A 406 -14.25 0.01 -2.37
C VAL A 406 -14.49 -0.97 -1.22
N SER A 407 -13.44 -1.64 -0.74
CA SER A 407 -13.55 -2.56 0.41
C SER A 407 -14.05 -1.86 1.67
N VAL A 408 -13.56 -0.65 1.96
CA VAL A 408 -13.99 0.14 3.13
C VAL A 408 -15.46 0.56 2.98
N LEU A 409 -15.87 0.97 1.78
CA LEU A 409 -17.26 1.33 1.48
C LEU A 409 -18.20 0.14 1.62
N HIS A 410 -17.78 -1.06 1.20
CA HIS A 410 -18.52 -2.30 1.45
C HIS A 410 -18.70 -2.59 2.92
N SER A 411 -17.63 -2.48 3.73
CA SER A 411 -17.71 -2.64 5.19
C SER A 411 -18.59 -1.58 5.86
N ALA A 412 -18.68 -0.39 5.29
CA ALA A 412 -19.59 0.68 5.73
C ALA A 412 -21.03 0.52 5.21
N GLY A 413 -21.33 -0.50 4.39
CA GLY A 413 -22.64 -0.71 3.77
C GLY A 413 -22.99 0.28 2.65
N ARG A 414 -22.04 1.08 2.18
CA ARG A 414 -22.22 2.15 1.17
C ARG A 414 -21.96 1.63 -0.25
N ILE A 415 -22.81 0.70 -0.71
CA ILE A 415 -22.62 -0.01 -1.99
C ILE A 415 -22.72 0.94 -3.20
N ASP A 416 -23.61 1.93 -3.19
CA ASP A 416 -23.72 2.90 -4.29
C ASP A 416 -22.44 3.74 -4.46
N ASP A 417 -21.83 4.18 -3.36
CA ASP A 417 -20.57 4.92 -3.39
C ASP A 417 -19.41 4.05 -3.88
N ALA A 418 -19.39 2.77 -3.49
CA ALA A 418 -18.42 1.80 -3.98
C ALA A 418 -18.52 1.64 -5.50
N LEU A 419 -19.74 1.58 -6.02
CA LEU A 419 -20.00 1.49 -7.46
C LEU A 419 -19.51 2.73 -8.23
N LEU A 420 -19.61 3.93 -7.64
CA LEU A 420 -19.06 5.16 -8.24
C LEU A 420 -17.53 5.08 -8.38
N VAL A 421 -16.84 4.56 -7.36
CA VAL A 421 -15.37 4.35 -7.43
C VAL A 421 -15.05 3.31 -8.49
N LEU A 422 -15.76 2.18 -8.52
CA LEU A 422 -15.56 1.13 -9.53
C LEU A 422 -15.81 1.59 -10.96
N ASN A 423 -16.79 2.48 -11.18
CA ASN A 423 -17.02 3.10 -12.48
C ASN A 423 -15.80 3.92 -12.94
N LYS A 424 -15.24 4.76 -12.06
CA LYS A 424 -14.00 5.49 -12.37
C LYS A 424 -12.86 4.53 -12.67
N VAL A 425 -12.65 3.51 -11.84
CA VAL A 425 -11.55 2.55 -12.03
C VAL A 425 -11.69 1.81 -13.37
N THR A 426 -12.89 1.35 -13.72
CA THR A 426 -13.13 0.63 -14.99
C THR A 426 -13.06 1.54 -16.22
N GLU A 427 -13.32 2.84 -16.07
CA GLU A 427 -13.16 3.85 -17.12
C GLU A 427 -11.68 4.18 -17.38
N TYR A 428 -10.91 4.47 -16.33
CA TYR A 428 -9.48 4.82 -16.46
C TYR A 428 -8.60 3.59 -16.70
N TYR A 429 -8.97 2.43 -16.14
CA TYR A 429 -8.20 1.19 -16.16
C TYR A 429 -9.05 0.01 -16.66
N PRO A 430 -9.42 -0.01 -17.94
CA PRO A 430 -10.33 -1.02 -18.49
C PRO A 430 -9.78 -2.45 -18.44
N GLN A 431 -8.47 -2.62 -18.24
CA GLN A 431 -7.80 -3.93 -18.10
C GLN A 431 -7.84 -4.49 -16.68
N ASN A 432 -8.41 -3.75 -15.71
CA ASN A 432 -8.51 -4.23 -14.34
C ASN A 432 -9.66 -5.24 -14.17
N LYS A 433 -9.33 -6.52 -14.32
CA LYS A 433 -10.30 -7.63 -14.18
C LYS A 433 -10.99 -7.65 -12.81
N ARG A 434 -10.27 -7.37 -11.73
CA ARG A 434 -10.81 -7.36 -10.36
C ARG A 434 -11.86 -6.26 -10.18
N ALA A 435 -11.64 -5.09 -10.75
CA ALA A 435 -12.60 -3.98 -10.71
C ALA A 435 -13.90 -4.35 -11.46
N TRP A 436 -13.82 -4.99 -12.62
CA TRP A 436 -14.99 -5.47 -13.35
C TRP A 436 -15.78 -6.53 -12.57
N SER A 437 -15.09 -7.50 -11.94
CA SER A 437 -15.74 -8.52 -11.11
C SER A 437 -16.43 -7.91 -9.89
N GLN A 438 -15.77 -6.97 -9.19
CA GLN A 438 -16.38 -6.27 -8.04
C GLN A 438 -17.56 -5.40 -8.47
N LYS A 439 -17.47 -4.73 -9.62
CA LYS A 439 -18.58 -3.96 -10.19
C LYS A 439 -19.79 -4.85 -10.48
N GLY A 440 -19.56 -6.04 -11.04
CA GLY A 440 -20.60 -7.05 -11.23
C GLY A 440 -21.28 -7.45 -9.92
N ASN A 441 -20.49 -7.72 -8.87
CA ASN A 441 -21.00 -8.09 -7.54
C ASN A 441 -21.84 -6.96 -6.90
N ASP A 442 -21.41 -5.71 -7.01
CA ASP A 442 -22.14 -4.57 -6.43
C ASP A 442 -23.43 -4.29 -7.18
N LEU A 443 -23.40 -4.36 -8.52
CA LEU A 443 -24.61 -4.25 -9.34
C LEU A 443 -25.61 -5.37 -9.03
N ALA A 444 -25.15 -6.59 -8.78
CA ALA A 444 -26.00 -7.71 -8.38
C ALA A 444 -26.69 -7.44 -7.03
N LYS A 445 -25.93 -6.96 -6.02
CA LYS A 445 -26.50 -6.59 -4.71
C LYS A 445 -27.57 -5.50 -4.80
N LEU A 446 -27.43 -4.59 -5.76
CA LEU A 446 -28.40 -3.53 -6.04
C LEU A 446 -29.58 -4.01 -6.92
N GLY A 447 -29.64 -5.28 -7.30
CA GLY A 447 -30.69 -5.84 -8.17
C GLY A 447 -30.57 -5.43 -9.65
N ARG A 448 -29.45 -4.80 -10.05
CA ARG A 448 -29.17 -4.35 -11.42
C ARG A 448 -28.57 -5.49 -12.24
N PHE A 449 -29.31 -6.59 -12.36
CA PHE A 449 -28.81 -7.86 -12.88
C PHE A 449 -28.24 -7.79 -14.30
N ASN A 450 -28.89 -7.08 -15.22
CA ASN A 450 -28.40 -6.95 -16.61
C ASN A 450 -27.04 -6.24 -16.69
N GLU A 451 -26.86 -5.18 -15.90
CA GLU A 451 -25.59 -4.45 -15.84
C GLU A 451 -24.51 -5.27 -15.14
N SER A 452 -24.89 -6.04 -14.12
CA SER A 452 -24.01 -7.00 -13.46
C SER A 452 -23.47 -8.05 -14.45
N LEU A 453 -24.35 -8.64 -15.26
CA LEU A 453 -23.96 -9.60 -16.31
C LEU A 453 -23.04 -8.99 -17.37
N ALA A 454 -23.24 -7.71 -17.72
CA ALA A 454 -22.35 -6.99 -18.62
C ALA A 454 -20.96 -6.81 -18.00
N ALA A 455 -20.88 -6.40 -16.72
CA ALA A 455 -19.63 -6.25 -16.00
C ALA A 455 -18.86 -7.58 -15.86
N TYR A 456 -19.54 -8.68 -15.51
CA TYR A 456 -18.91 -10.01 -15.50
C TYR A 456 -18.43 -10.44 -16.87
N SER A 457 -19.16 -10.08 -17.94
CA SER A 457 -18.73 -10.41 -19.29
C SER A 457 -17.47 -9.65 -19.70
N GLU A 458 -17.29 -8.39 -19.26
CA GLU A 458 -16.01 -7.69 -19.43
C GLU A 458 -14.89 -8.34 -18.60
N ALA A 459 -15.16 -8.74 -17.36
CA ALA A 459 -14.18 -9.46 -16.53
C ALA A 459 -13.71 -10.77 -17.20
N LEU A 460 -14.65 -11.57 -17.74
CA LEU A 460 -14.37 -12.83 -18.41
C LEU A 460 -13.71 -12.68 -19.79
N LYS A 461 -13.84 -11.53 -20.46
CA LYS A 461 -13.04 -11.22 -21.66
C LYS A 461 -11.56 -11.07 -21.31
N LEU A 462 -11.27 -10.46 -20.15
CA LEU A 462 -9.92 -10.24 -19.66
C LEU A 462 -9.32 -11.52 -19.05
N ASP A 463 -10.12 -12.29 -18.32
CA ASP A 463 -9.71 -13.57 -17.75
C ASP A 463 -10.80 -14.64 -17.94
N PRO A 464 -10.75 -15.39 -19.05
CA PRO A 464 -11.72 -16.45 -19.33
C PRO A 464 -11.69 -17.63 -18.35
N LYS A 465 -10.63 -17.74 -17.54
CA LYS A 465 -10.40 -18.85 -16.59
C LYS A 465 -10.78 -18.50 -15.15
N ASP A 466 -11.38 -17.33 -14.93
CA ASP A 466 -11.85 -16.91 -13.60
C ASP A 466 -13.16 -17.64 -13.24
N ALA A 467 -13.01 -18.76 -12.51
CA ALA A 467 -14.14 -19.60 -12.12
C ALA A 467 -15.11 -18.92 -11.14
N ASP A 468 -14.60 -18.02 -10.28
CA ASP A 468 -15.42 -17.30 -9.31
C ASP A 468 -16.38 -16.33 -10.01
N VAL A 469 -15.90 -15.70 -11.08
CA VAL A 469 -16.73 -14.85 -11.94
C VAL A 469 -17.76 -15.66 -12.71
N TRP A 470 -17.40 -16.85 -13.23
CA TRP A 470 -18.37 -17.75 -13.86
C TRP A 470 -19.48 -18.19 -12.90
N SER A 471 -19.13 -18.58 -11.68
CA SER A 471 -20.09 -18.94 -10.63
C SER A 471 -20.99 -17.75 -10.25
N SER A 472 -20.41 -16.56 -10.07
CA SER A 472 -21.16 -15.34 -9.75
C SER A 472 -22.12 -14.95 -10.88
N LYS A 473 -21.68 -15.05 -12.14
CA LYS A 473 -22.51 -14.84 -13.34
C LYS A 473 -23.65 -15.87 -13.42
N ALA A 474 -23.38 -17.14 -13.11
CA ALA A 474 -24.38 -18.20 -13.10
C ALA A 474 -25.51 -17.88 -12.10
N ARG A 475 -25.17 -17.43 -10.89
CA ARG A 475 -26.15 -17.03 -9.87
C ARG A 475 -27.04 -15.89 -10.37
N GLN A 476 -26.47 -14.88 -11.03
CA GLN A 476 -27.28 -13.77 -11.58
C GLN A 476 -28.18 -14.21 -12.73
N LEU A 477 -27.70 -15.10 -13.61
CA LEU A 477 -28.52 -15.70 -14.66
C LEU A 477 -29.71 -16.48 -14.08
N ALA A 478 -29.53 -17.17 -12.96
CA ALA A 478 -30.60 -17.88 -12.25
C ALA A 478 -31.66 -16.93 -11.67
N GLU A 479 -31.25 -15.76 -11.18
CA GLU A 479 -32.17 -14.73 -10.65
C GLU A 479 -33.06 -14.13 -11.75
N ILE A 480 -32.52 -13.91 -12.95
CA ILE A 480 -33.31 -13.42 -14.10
C ILE A 480 -34.01 -14.54 -14.89
N ASN A 481 -34.06 -15.76 -14.35
CA ASN A 481 -34.70 -16.96 -14.92
C ASN A 481 -34.07 -17.46 -16.23
N MET A 482 -32.82 -17.08 -16.54
CA MET A 482 -32.03 -17.63 -17.65
C MET A 482 -31.36 -18.94 -17.22
N TYR A 483 -32.17 -19.95 -16.94
CA TYR A 483 -31.74 -21.17 -16.26
C TYR A 483 -30.77 -22.03 -17.07
N ASN A 484 -30.92 -22.10 -18.39
CA ASN A 484 -30.02 -22.91 -19.23
C ASN A 484 -28.61 -22.31 -19.29
N GLU A 485 -28.53 -20.99 -19.47
CA GLU A 485 -27.29 -20.23 -19.49
C GLU A 485 -26.63 -20.23 -18.10
N SER A 486 -27.43 -20.18 -17.04
CA SER A 486 -26.95 -20.34 -15.67
C SER A 486 -26.30 -21.72 -15.45
N LEU A 487 -26.95 -22.81 -15.87
CA LEU A 487 -26.39 -24.16 -15.78
C LEU A 487 -25.08 -24.28 -16.57
N GLN A 488 -25.00 -23.71 -17.78
CA GLN A 488 -23.76 -23.70 -18.58
C GLN A 488 -22.63 -22.93 -17.88
N ALA A 489 -22.95 -21.80 -17.26
CA ALA A 489 -21.97 -21.01 -16.50
C ALA A 489 -21.48 -21.77 -15.25
N TYR A 490 -22.36 -22.50 -14.56
CA TYR A 490 -21.96 -23.39 -13.47
C TYR A 490 -21.08 -24.54 -13.95
N ASP A 491 -21.40 -25.16 -15.08
CA ASP A 491 -20.59 -26.24 -15.68
C ASP A 491 -19.18 -25.76 -16.03
N GLU A 492 -19.06 -24.55 -16.56
CA GLU A 492 -17.76 -23.96 -16.87
C GLU A 492 -16.95 -23.62 -15.61
N ALA A 493 -17.58 -23.08 -14.56
CA ALA A 493 -16.94 -22.87 -13.27
C ALA A 493 -16.42 -24.19 -12.66
N ILE A 494 -17.25 -25.23 -12.65
CA ILE A 494 -16.89 -26.58 -12.18
C ILE A 494 -15.71 -27.13 -12.98
N ARG A 495 -15.73 -27.00 -14.32
CA ARG A 495 -14.66 -27.46 -15.20
C ARG A 495 -13.32 -26.79 -14.89
N LEU A 496 -13.33 -25.49 -14.62
CA LEU A 496 -12.14 -24.70 -14.30
C LEU A 496 -11.58 -24.99 -12.89
N MET A 497 -12.44 -25.45 -11.97
CA MET A 497 -12.08 -25.74 -10.58
C MET A 497 -11.76 -27.22 -10.33
N PHE A 498 -11.98 -28.10 -11.32
CA PHE A 498 -11.86 -29.55 -11.17
C PHE A 498 -10.51 -29.99 -10.58
N ASP A 499 -9.41 -29.40 -11.07
CA ASP A 499 -8.05 -29.75 -10.61
C ASP A 499 -7.70 -29.15 -9.24
N LYS A 500 -8.38 -28.07 -8.83
CA LYS A 500 -8.13 -27.38 -7.55
C LYS A 500 -8.90 -28.03 -6.39
N GLY A 501 -10.07 -28.60 -6.67
CA GLY A 501 -10.94 -29.19 -5.66
C GLY A 501 -11.34 -28.21 -4.54
N GLY A 502 -11.66 -28.75 -3.37
CA GLY A 502 -11.87 -27.97 -2.14
C GLY A 502 -13.26 -27.34 -2.00
N LYS A 503 -13.44 -26.59 -0.90
CA LYS A 503 -14.73 -26.06 -0.47
C LYS A 503 -15.42 -25.16 -1.52
N ASP A 504 -14.65 -24.39 -2.29
CA ASP A 504 -15.22 -23.45 -3.25
C ASP A 504 -15.89 -24.24 -4.41
N LEU A 505 -15.29 -25.35 -4.85
CA LEU A 505 -15.91 -26.24 -5.84
C LEU A 505 -17.19 -26.88 -5.30
N ALA A 506 -17.21 -27.25 -4.01
CA ALA A 506 -18.40 -27.80 -3.36
C ALA A 506 -19.53 -26.76 -3.28
N GLU A 507 -19.22 -25.49 -3.00
CA GLU A 507 -20.18 -24.38 -3.02
C GLU A 507 -20.81 -24.21 -4.42
N VAL A 508 -20.02 -24.31 -5.50
CA VAL A 508 -20.54 -24.24 -6.88
C VAL A 508 -21.48 -25.41 -7.20
N TRP A 509 -21.15 -26.64 -6.76
CA TRP A 509 -22.03 -27.80 -6.91
C TRP A 509 -23.33 -27.65 -6.12
N MET A 510 -23.25 -27.10 -4.91
CA MET A 510 -24.42 -26.79 -4.09
C MET A 510 -25.34 -25.78 -4.80
N ASP A 511 -24.81 -24.65 -5.26
CA ASP A 511 -25.56 -23.61 -5.98
C ASP A 511 -26.23 -24.18 -7.25
N LYS A 512 -25.52 -25.01 -8.00
CA LYS A 512 -26.07 -25.72 -9.17
C LYS A 512 -27.21 -26.67 -8.77
N GLY A 513 -27.06 -27.40 -7.66
CA GLY A 513 -28.10 -28.27 -7.11
C GLY A 513 -29.35 -27.50 -6.70
N GLU A 514 -29.19 -26.33 -6.08
CA GLU A 514 -30.30 -25.45 -5.72
C GLU A 514 -31.07 -24.96 -6.94
N LEU A 515 -30.35 -24.53 -7.99
CA LEU A 515 -30.96 -24.17 -9.27
C LEU A 515 -31.72 -25.35 -9.90
N LEU A 516 -31.12 -26.54 -9.92
CA LEU A 516 -31.75 -27.75 -10.46
C LEU A 516 -33.03 -28.11 -9.72
N ASN A 517 -33.04 -27.97 -8.40
CA ASN A 517 -34.25 -28.11 -7.58
C ASN A 517 -35.32 -27.06 -7.94
N LYS A 518 -34.93 -25.79 -8.09
CA LYS A 518 -35.83 -24.69 -8.46
C LYS A 518 -36.53 -24.93 -9.80
N ILE A 519 -35.82 -25.52 -10.78
CA ILE A 519 -36.39 -25.87 -12.09
C ILE A 519 -37.06 -27.25 -12.15
N GLY A 520 -37.14 -27.97 -11.01
CA GLY A 520 -37.82 -29.25 -10.89
C GLY A 520 -37.02 -30.48 -11.36
N ARG A 521 -35.73 -30.34 -11.67
CA ARG A 521 -34.84 -31.46 -12.06
C ARG A 521 -34.23 -32.12 -10.84
N ARG A 522 -35.08 -32.81 -10.05
CA ARG A 522 -34.72 -33.38 -8.74
C ARG A 522 -33.57 -34.38 -8.80
N ASP A 523 -33.56 -35.31 -9.75
CA ASP A 523 -32.51 -36.34 -9.84
C ASP A 523 -31.12 -35.70 -10.06
N ASN A 524 -31.04 -34.72 -10.97
CA ASN A 524 -29.80 -33.99 -11.22
C ASN A 524 -29.39 -33.12 -10.02
N ALA A 525 -30.37 -32.57 -9.28
CA ALA A 525 -30.09 -31.80 -8.07
C ALA A 525 -29.48 -32.71 -6.98
N THR A 526 -30.03 -33.90 -6.80
CA THR A 526 -29.48 -34.92 -5.88
C THR A 526 -28.05 -35.30 -6.27
N GLU A 527 -27.76 -35.52 -7.55
CA GLU A 527 -26.40 -35.78 -8.02
C GLU A 527 -25.44 -34.63 -7.70
N ALA A 528 -25.86 -33.38 -7.96
CA ALA A 528 -25.07 -32.19 -7.68
C ALA A 528 -24.78 -32.03 -6.18
N PHE A 529 -25.79 -32.24 -5.32
CA PHE A 529 -25.61 -32.21 -3.87
C PHE A 529 -24.72 -33.33 -3.36
N GLN A 530 -24.84 -34.54 -3.91
CA GLN A 530 -23.95 -35.65 -3.56
C GLN A 530 -22.48 -35.32 -3.88
N LYS A 531 -22.22 -34.70 -5.03
CA LYS A 531 -20.89 -34.20 -5.40
C LYS A 531 -20.37 -33.15 -4.42
N ALA A 532 -21.21 -32.22 -3.99
CA ALA A 532 -20.83 -31.24 -2.96
C ALA A 532 -20.46 -31.92 -1.63
N VAL A 533 -21.24 -32.91 -1.18
CA VAL A 533 -20.97 -33.67 0.06
C VAL A 533 -19.67 -34.46 -0.02
N GLU A 534 -19.38 -35.12 -1.16
CA GLU A 534 -18.12 -35.81 -1.40
C GLU A 534 -16.91 -34.88 -1.18
N ILE A 535 -16.95 -33.70 -1.78
CA ILE A 535 -15.86 -32.72 -1.69
C ILE A 535 -15.75 -32.11 -0.29
N PHE A 536 -16.88 -31.84 0.38
CA PHE A 536 -16.85 -31.39 1.78
C PHE A 536 -16.25 -32.45 2.71
N ASN A 537 -16.52 -33.74 2.49
CA ASN A 537 -15.90 -34.82 3.25
C ASN A 537 -14.39 -34.87 3.05
N GLU A 538 -13.90 -34.71 1.83
CA GLU A 538 -12.46 -34.61 1.55
C GLU A 538 -11.84 -33.40 2.25
N THR A 539 -12.50 -32.24 2.16
CA THR A 539 -12.06 -31.01 2.82
C THR A 539 -11.96 -31.20 4.34
N LEU A 540 -12.96 -31.81 4.97
CA LEU A 540 -12.99 -32.06 6.41
C LEU A 540 -11.98 -33.12 6.87
N ARG A 541 -11.59 -34.08 6.01
CA ARG A 541 -10.47 -34.98 6.32
C ARG A 541 -9.15 -34.22 6.46
N SER A 542 -8.94 -33.20 5.62
CA SER A 542 -7.74 -32.37 5.68
C SER A 542 -7.78 -31.31 6.79
N ASN A 543 -8.96 -30.72 7.04
CA ASN A 543 -9.16 -29.70 8.06
C ASN A 543 -10.44 -29.96 8.88
N PRO A 544 -10.38 -30.82 9.92
CA PRO A 544 -11.56 -31.20 10.70
C PRO A 544 -12.17 -30.07 11.55
N LYS A 545 -11.47 -28.94 11.70
CA LYS A 545 -11.89 -27.82 12.57
C LYS A 545 -12.59 -26.68 11.81
N ASP A 546 -12.87 -26.86 10.52
CA ASP A 546 -13.56 -25.83 9.75
C ASP A 546 -15.07 -25.87 10.00
N ALA A 547 -15.53 -25.05 10.95
CA ALA A 547 -16.94 -24.93 11.31
C ALA A 547 -17.84 -24.52 10.12
N LYS A 548 -17.32 -23.73 9.16
CA LYS A 548 -18.11 -23.32 7.99
C LYS A 548 -18.37 -24.53 7.09
N VAL A 549 -17.35 -25.33 6.81
CA VAL A 549 -17.50 -26.51 5.95
C VAL A 549 -18.47 -27.53 6.57
N TRP A 550 -18.40 -27.74 7.89
CA TRP A 550 -19.38 -28.56 8.60
C TRP A 550 -20.82 -28.04 8.45
N LEU A 551 -21.02 -26.73 8.55
CA LEU A 551 -22.32 -26.07 8.39
C LEU A 551 -22.88 -26.25 6.96
N GLU A 552 -22.07 -25.95 5.94
CA GLU A 552 -22.48 -26.07 4.53
C GLU A 552 -22.80 -27.53 4.18
N ARG A 553 -21.99 -28.49 4.65
CA ARG A 553 -22.27 -29.92 4.47
C ARG A 553 -23.61 -30.32 5.10
N GLY A 554 -23.90 -29.83 6.31
CA GLY A 554 -25.19 -30.05 6.96
C GLY A 554 -26.37 -29.49 6.17
N SER A 555 -26.22 -28.28 5.61
CA SER A 555 -27.22 -27.65 4.73
C SER A 555 -27.54 -28.50 3.50
N VAL A 556 -26.50 -29.03 2.84
CA VAL A 556 -26.68 -29.90 1.67
C VAL A 556 -27.34 -31.23 2.04
N LEU A 557 -26.92 -31.87 3.13
CA LEU A 557 -27.52 -33.12 3.62
C LEU A 557 -28.99 -32.94 4.02
N HIS A 558 -29.33 -31.80 4.62
CA HIS A 558 -30.72 -31.44 4.91
C HIS A 558 -31.55 -31.34 3.62
N LYS A 559 -31.03 -30.68 2.57
CA LYS A 559 -31.69 -30.61 1.25
C LYS A 559 -31.85 -31.98 0.57
N LEU A 560 -30.94 -32.92 0.84
CA LEU A 560 -31.04 -34.32 0.40
C LEU A 560 -32.08 -35.14 1.21
N GLY A 561 -32.57 -34.61 2.34
CA GLY A 561 -33.44 -35.33 3.26
C GLY A 561 -32.70 -36.31 4.18
N GLU A 562 -31.36 -36.27 4.20
CA GLU A 562 -30.52 -37.08 5.09
C GLU A 562 -30.38 -36.40 6.46
N TYR A 563 -31.51 -36.26 7.17
CA TYR A 563 -31.59 -35.44 8.38
C TYR A 563 -30.65 -35.91 9.51
N ASP A 564 -30.45 -37.22 9.69
CA ASP A 564 -29.52 -37.73 10.72
C ASP A 564 -28.06 -37.34 10.42
N ALA A 565 -27.62 -37.47 9.15
CA ALA A 565 -26.29 -37.05 8.72
C ALA A 565 -26.13 -35.52 8.74
N ALA A 566 -27.21 -34.78 8.48
CA ALA A 566 -27.26 -33.33 8.61
C ALA A 566 -27.03 -32.91 10.08
N LEU A 567 -27.70 -33.57 11.04
CA LEU A 567 -27.53 -33.32 12.47
C LEU A 567 -26.09 -33.56 12.94
N GLU A 568 -25.45 -34.66 12.51
CA GLU A 568 -24.03 -34.91 12.79
C GLU A 568 -23.15 -33.78 12.25
N SER A 569 -23.49 -33.27 11.07
CA SER A 569 -22.71 -32.21 10.43
C SER A 569 -22.86 -30.87 11.15
N TYR A 570 -24.08 -30.51 11.54
CA TYR A 570 -24.33 -29.29 12.31
C TYR A 570 -23.72 -29.35 13.72
N ASP A 571 -23.76 -30.50 14.39
CA ASP A 571 -23.07 -30.69 15.67
C ASP A 571 -21.54 -30.53 15.52
N GLY A 572 -20.98 -31.06 14.43
CA GLY A 572 -19.58 -30.80 14.04
C GLY A 572 -19.27 -29.31 13.87
N ALA A 573 -20.20 -28.54 13.28
CA ALA A 573 -20.06 -27.09 13.12
C ALA A 573 -20.09 -26.35 14.47
N VAL A 574 -21.01 -26.71 15.36
CA VAL A 574 -21.10 -26.13 16.73
C VAL A 574 -19.84 -26.44 17.53
N LYS A 575 -19.34 -27.67 17.50
CA LYS A 575 -18.12 -28.10 18.22
C LYS A 575 -16.86 -27.42 17.69
N SER A 576 -16.81 -27.15 16.39
CA SER A 576 -15.66 -26.52 15.73
C SER A 576 -15.72 -24.99 15.78
N ALA A 577 -16.82 -24.41 16.26
CA ALA A 577 -17.02 -22.97 16.28
C ALA A 577 -16.04 -22.27 17.22
N THR A 578 -15.35 -21.26 16.69
CA THR A 578 -14.47 -20.38 17.47
C THR A 578 -15.28 -19.35 18.27
N SER A 579 -14.72 -18.85 19.37
CA SER A 579 -15.38 -17.86 20.24
C SER A 579 -15.51 -16.46 19.63
N ASN A 580 -14.87 -16.22 18.49
CA ASN A 580 -14.96 -14.98 17.72
C ASN A 580 -16.35 -14.80 17.07
N ILE A 581 -16.62 -13.61 16.53
CA ILE A 581 -17.93 -13.24 15.97
C ILE A 581 -18.36 -14.23 14.88
N GLN A 582 -17.47 -14.55 13.93
CA GLN A 582 -17.79 -15.46 12.83
C GLN A 582 -18.11 -16.88 13.31
N GLY A 583 -17.37 -17.41 14.28
CA GLY A 583 -17.63 -18.73 14.83
C GLY A 583 -18.95 -18.78 15.59
N ARG A 584 -19.30 -17.72 16.34
CA ARG A 584 -20.64 -17.60 16.96
C ARG A 584 -21.76 -17.55 15.93
N ILE A 585 -21.57 -16.82 14.82
CA ILE A 585 -22.53 -16.78 13.71
C ILE A 585 -22.72 -18.17 13.10
N SER A 586 -21.62 -18.89 12.81
CA SER A 586 -21.69 -20.25 12.29
C SER A 586 -22.38 -21.22 13.26
N ALA A 587 -22.11 -21.10 14.57
CA ALA A 587 -22.78 -21.89 15.59
C ALA A 587 -24.29 -21.59 15.65
N ALA A 588 -24.68 -20.31 15.59
CA ALA A 588 -26.09 -19.93 15.57
C ALA A 588 -26.81 -20.49 14.34
N LYS A 589 -26.21 -20.39 13.15
CA LYS A 589 -26.75 -20.99 11.91
C LYS A 589 -26.84 -22.51 11.99
N ALA A 590 -25.85 -23.17 12.61
CA ALA A 590 -25.88 -24.62 12.82
C ALA A 590 -27.03 -25.02 13.76
N TRP A 591 -27.31 -24.24 14.80
CA TRP A 591 -28.46 -24.47 15.68
C TRP A 591 -29.81 -24.29 14.96
N ILE A 592 -29.91 -23.34 14.02
CA ILE A 592 -31.09 -23.21 13.14
C ILE A 592 -31.24 -24.50 12.32
N GLY A 593 -30.17 -24.94 11.64
CA GLY A 593 -30.21 -26.18 10.86
C GLY A 593 -30.51 -27.44 11.67
N ILE A 594 -30.05 -27.51 12.92
CA ILE A 594 -30.44 -28.57 13.88
C ILE A 594 -31.95 -28.50 14.15
N GLY A 595 -32.49 -27.31 14.40
CA GLY A 595 -33.92 -27.08 14.58
C GLY A 595 -34.74 -27.53 13.37
N ASP A 596 -34.31 -27.16 12.16
CA ASP A 596 -34.97 -27.52 10.91
C ASP A 596 -34.98 -29.05 10.71
N ALA A 597 -33.83 -29.70 10.88
CA ALA A 597 -33.68 -31.15 10.74
C ALA A 597 -34.51 -31.93 11.79
N LEU A 598 -34.50 -31.47 13.06
CA LEU A 598 -35.29 -32.09 14.12
C LEU A 598 -36.79 -31.91 13.89
N HIS A 599 -37.22 -30.75 13.41
CA HIS A 599 -38.61 -30.52 13.05
C HIS A 599 -39.05 -31.42 11.90
N ALA A 600 -38.22 -31.58 10.87
CA ALA A 600 -38.47 -32.51 9.76
C ALA A 600 -38.58 -33.97 10.22
N LEU A 601 -37.85 -34.36 11.28
CA LEU A 601 -37.95 -35.66 11.94
C LEU A 601 -39.13 -35.78 12.93
N GLY A 602 -39.91 -34.72 13.13
CA GLY A 602 -41.04 -34.67 14.07
C GLY A 602 -40.65 -34.51 15.54
N LYS A 603 -39.39 -34.21 15.85
CA LYS A 603 -38.87 -33.98 17.20
C LYS A 603 -39.05 -32.51 17.62
N ASN A 604 -40.29 -32.07 17.67
CA ASN A 604 -40.66 -30.66 17.84
C ASN A 604 -40.09 -30.01 19.12
N GLN A 605 -40.12 -30.70 20.26
CA GLN A 605 -39.58 -30.16 21.51
C GLN A 605 -38.06 -29.89 21.43
N GLU A 606 -37.30 -30.82 20.84
CA GLU A 606 -35.84 -30.66 20.65
C GLU A 606 -35.55 -29.56 19.62
N ALA A 607 -36.40 -29.43 18.59
CA ALA A 607 -36.31 -28.36 17.61
C ALA A 607 -36.52 -26.98 18.25
N LEU A 608 -37.50 -26.81 19.14
CA LEU A 608 -37.70 -25.57 19.89
C LEU A 608 -36.46 -25.17 20.70
N GLU A 609 -35.85 -26.13 21.41
CA GLU A 609 -34.62 -25.87 22.15
C GLU A 609 -33.48 -25.42 21.22
N ALA A 610 -33.36 -26.02 20.05
CA ALA A 610 -32.35 -25.65 19.07
C ALA A 610 -32.54 -24.22 18.56
N TYR A 611 -33.77 -23.83 18.21
CA TYR A 611 -34.06 -22.44 17.83
C TYR A 611 -33.84 -21.46 18.99
N GLU A 612 -34.16 -21.83 20.23
CA GLU A 612 -33.89 -21.00 21.41
C GLU A 612 -32.39 -20.81 21.65
N ARG A 613 -31.57 -21.84 21.42
CA ARG A 613 -30.11 -21.73 21.44
C ARG A 613 -29.60 -20.79 20.34
N ALA A 614 -30.15 -20.89 19.12
CA ALA A 614 -29.81 -19.98 18.03
C ALA A 614 -30.13 -18.52 18.38
N ILE A 615 -31.35 -18.26 18.87
CA ILE A 615 -31.82 -16.94 19.30
C ILE A 615 -30.98 -16.40 20.46
N GLY A 616 -30.60 -17.26 21.41
CA GLY A 616 -29.75 -16.88 22.54
C GLY A 616 -28.34 -16.44 22.12
N ILE A 617 -27.84 -16.92 20.98
CA ILE A 617 -26.55 -16.50 20.41
C ILE A 617 -26.72 -15.24 19.57
N HIS A 618 -27.73 -15.20 18.69
CA HIS A 618 -27.99 -14.10 17.77
C HIS A 618 -29.49 -13.79 17.66
N PRO A 619 -30.02 -12.86 18.50
CA PRO A 619 -31.46 -12.57 18.55
C PRO A 619 -32.04 -12.03 17.24
N ASP A 620 -31.21 -11.43 16.37
CA ASP A 620 -31.66 -10.80 15.13
C ASP A 620 -31.82 -11.78 13.96
N PHE A 621 -31.58 -13.08 14.17
CA PHE A 621 -31.79 -14.09 13.12
C PHE A 621 -33.29 -14.40 12.98
N GLY A 622 -33.94 -13.70 12.04
CA GLY A 622 -35.35 -13.90 11.73
C GLY A 622 -35.72 -15.34 11.34
N GLU A 623 -34.79 -16.08 10.75
CA GLU A 623 -34.94 -17.50 10.40
C GLU A 623 -35.18 -18.38 11.64
N ALA A 624 -34.44 -18.15 12.75
CA ALA A 624 -34.62 -18.90 13.98
C ALA A 624 -36.00 -18.63 14.62
N TRP A 625 -36.46 -17.37 14.58
CA TRP A 625 -37.80 -17.00 15.04
C TRP A 625 -38.90 -17.59 14.16
N GLN A 626 -38.66 -17.64 12.85
CA GLN A 626 -39.59 -18.25 11.91
C GLN A 626 -39.72 -19.76 12.17
N GLY A 627 -38.61 -20.48 12.24
CA GLY A 627 -38.60 -21.92 12.55
C GLY A 627 -39.25 -22.21 13.90
N LYS A 628 -38.95 -21.42 14.94
CA LYS A 628 -39.63 -21.49 16.24
C LYS A 628 -41.14 -21.33 16.12
N SER A 629 -41.61 -20.36 15.32
CA SER A 629 -43.04 -20.12 15.12
C SER A 629 -43.74 -21.30 14.43
N GLU A 630 -43.07 -21.92 13.46
CA GLU A 630 -43.60 -23.06 12.70
C GLU A 630 -43.77 -24.29 13.60
N VAL A 631 -42.78 -24.55 14.48
CA VAL A 631 -42.87 -25.64 15.46
C VAL A 631 -43.95 -25.37 16.51
N GLN A 632 -44.02 -24.15 17.08
CA GLN A 632 -45.07 -23.78 18.04
C GLN A 632 -46.47 -23.95 17.45
N LYS A 633 -46.64 -23.58 16.18
CA LYS A 633 -47.89 -23.78 15.44
C LYS A 633 -48.20 -25.27 15.27
N ALA A 634 -47.20 -26.09 14.94
CA ALA A 634 -47.37 -27.54 14.82
C ALA A 634 -47.77 -28.21 16.15
N GLU A 635 -47.36 -27.66 17.29
CA GLU A 635 -47.74 -28.12 18.63
C GLU A 635 -49.08 -27.55 19.13
N GLY A 636 -49.70 -26.64 18.37
CA GLY A 636 -50.99 -26.02 18.71
C GLY A 636 -50.88 -24.79 19.63
N ASP A 637 -49.68 -24.29 19.90
CA ASP A 637 -49.45 -23.05 20.65
C ASP A 637 -49.56 -21.81 19.75
N ALA A 638 -50.80 -21.52 19.33
CA ALA A 638 -51.08 -20.42 18.41
C ALA A 638 -50.68 -19.04 18.96
N TYR A 639 -50.70 -18.86 20.29
CA TYR A 639 -50.34 -17.59 20.92
C TYR A 639 -48.84 -17.31 20.76
N ASN A 640 -47.98 -18.21 21.20
CA ASN A 640 -46.54 -18.00 21.08
C ASN A 640 -46.06 -18.05 19.63
N ALA A 641 -46.67 -18.89 18.78
CA ALA A 641 -46.39 -18.92 17.35
C ALA A 641 -46.60 -17.54 16.70
N SER A 642 -47.69 -16.84 17.05
CA SER A 642 -47.98 -15.50 16.52
C SER A 642 -46.94 -14.45 16.93
N ILE A 643 -46.42 -14.55 18.16
CA ILE A 643 -45.38 -13.65 18.67
C ILE A 643 -44.07 -13.90 17.92
N SER A 644 -43.62 -15.15 17.86
CA SER A 644 -42.39 -15.55 17.17
C SER A 644 -42.43 -15.14 15.68
N PHE A 645 -43.57 -15.38 15.01
CA PHE A 645 -43.78 -14.97 13.62
C PHE A 645 -43.74 -13.44 13.44
N TYR A 646 -44.35 -12.69 14.36
CA TYR A 646 -44.30 -11.23 14.34
C TYR A 646 -42.88 -10.69 14.51
N VAL A 647 -42.10 -11.27 15.42
CA VAL A 647 -40.68 -10.92 15.60
C VAL A 647 -39.88 -11.24 14.34
N ALA A 648 -40.07 -12.43 13.75
CA ALA A 648 -39.41 -12.81 12.50
C ALA A 648 -39.70 -11.81 11.37
N GLY A 649 -40.96 -11.35 11.24
CA GLY A 649 -41.36 -10.36 10.23
C GLY A 649 -40.77 -8.96 10.43
N ARG A 650 -40.38 -8.60 11.67
CA ARG A 650 -39.72 -7.32 11.99
C ARG A 650 -38.22 -7.32 11.70
N LEU A 651 -37.61 -8.49 11.60
CA LEU A 651 -36.17 -8.70 11.38
C LEU A 651 -35.81 -8.92 9.89
N LYS A 652 -36.78 -8.87 8.97
CA LYS A 652 -36.60 -9.08 7.52
C LYS A 652 -36.11 -7.84 6.78
#